data_AF-A0A1G6CUM4-F1
#
_entry.id   AF-A0A1G6CUM4-F1
#
_cell.length_a   1.000
_cell.length_b   1.000
_cell.length_c   1.000
_cell.angle_alpha   90.00
_cell.angle_beta   90.00
_cell.angle_gamma   90.00
#
_symmetry.space_group_name_H-M   'P 1'
#
loop_
_entity.id
_entity.type
_entity.pdbx_description
1 polymer ?
#
loop_
_entity_poly.entity_id
_entity_poly.type
_entity_poly.pdbx_seq_one_letter_code
_entity_poly.pdbx_strand_id
1 'polypeptide(L)'
;MVVLLLVQAVCDLALPNYTSAIIDTGIQNSGVEHILAERYTAEDYAKTQLFMTEKEKEEFSSVYRLDGEYYVLNTEDDEQLEALDEELLVPIILVYQMSQMDEEQLSAYADLTLDDATLETIRNSAQQTVDSMGSKTAMATGVAYALECDKAAGVDVDAIQKAYLWDIGLRMIIMALIMGVATICVVYVASRIGAGIGRDLRSKVFQNVVKFSNKEIDQFSTASLITRSTNDVQQIQLVSTMLLRMVAYAPILGIGGIIMVVGTGAHMGWVIVLAIVVIMGFVFSLMSIAMPKFKIMQSLVDRVNLVAREILTGLSVIRAFKREDKEEQRFDEANQELKKVTLFTNRVMTFMMPTMMVIMYGLSVLIVWVASHRIDDGIMQVGSMTAFITYSMMIVMSFMILTMLSIMLPRAGVAADRIAEVIAVEPTIDSPAKPARRSEKKGVLRFEDVSFRYPDAPDNVIEHISFTARPGTTSAIVGSTGAGKSALVSLIPRLYDITEGAITLDGVDIRQMDIKELREAIGYVPQKGVLFSGTIASNIRFGNSEADDDRMRLAARIAQAEEFIEEKEERYDSPIAQGGSNVSGGQKQRLSIARAIAKNPEIFVFDDSFSALDLKTDAALRKALHEHVTDKTVVIVAQRISTILHAEQIIVMDEGHIVGQGTHEELLKNCDTYYEIAKSQLSEKELGQVRRKEED
;
A
#
# COMPACT_ATOMS: atom_id res chain seq x y z
N MET A 1 8.19 -19.42 1.06
CA MET A 1 7.99 -18.30 2.01
C MET A 1 7.63 -18.80 3.41
N VAL A 2 6.53 -19.55 3.58
CA VAL A 2 6.15 -20.13 4.89
C VAL A 2 7.31 -20.92 5.53
N VAL A 3 8.01 -21.74 4.75
CA VAL A 3 9.22 -22.46 5.21
C VAL A 3 10.29 -21.51 5.77
N LEU A 4 10.53 -20.37 5.13
CA LEU A 4 11.52 -19.39 5.62
C LEU A 4 11.08 -18.73 6.92
N LEU A 5 9.77 -18.45 7.08
CA LEU A 5 9.21 -17.93 8.32
C LEU A 5 9.32 -18.94 9.46
N LEU A 6 9.10 -20.23 9.18
CA LEU A 6 9.27 -21.31 10.14
C LEU A 6 10.74 -21.46 10.55
N VAL A 7 11.67 -21.48 9.60
CA VAL A 7 13.12 -21.50 9.90
C VAL A 7 13.51 -20.30 10.75
N GLN A 8 13.07 -19.10 10.38
CA GLN A 8 13.33 -17.89 11.16
C GLN A 8 12.80 -18.02 12.59
N ALA A 9 11.55 -18.46 12.76
CA ALA A 9 10.93 -18.60 14.07
C ALA A 9 11.59 -19.70 14.93
N VAL A 10 11.96 -20.83 14.33
CA VAL A 10 12.67 -21.91 15.03
C VAL A 10 14.03 -21.43 15.54
N CYS A 11 14.80 -20.72 14.72
CA CYS A 11 16.07 -20.14 15.16
C CYS A 11 15.87 -19.12 16.29
N ASP A 12 14.89 -18.21 16.15
CA ASP A 12 14.56 -17.18 17.15
C ASP A 12 14.15 -17.83 18.49
N LEU A 13 13.30 -18.86 18.45
CA LEU A 13 12.84 -19.61 19.62
C LEU A 13 13.92 -20.50 20.25
N ALA A 14 15.01 -20.82 19.55
CA ALA A 14 16.11 -21.61 20.12
C ALA A 14 17.07 -20.76 20.97
N LEU A 15 17.20 -19.46 20.67
CA LEU A 15 18.16 -18.56 21.35
C LEU A 15 17.97 -18.49 22.88
N PRO A 16 16.73 -18.41 23.43
CA PRO A 16 16.55 -18.39 24.88
C PRO A 16 16.97 -19.70 25.56
N ASN A 17 16.80 -20.85 24.89
CA ASN A 17 17.27 -22.14 25.41
C ASN A 17 18.80 -22.20 25.47
N TYR A 18 19.52 -21.74 24.43
CA TYR A 18 20.98 -21.63 24.50
C TYR A 18 21.43 -20.66 25.60
N THR A 19 20.69 -19.57 25.80
CA THR A 19 20.96 -18.63 26.91
C THR A 19 20.77 -19.31 28.26
N SER A 20 19.71 -20.13 28.42
CA SER A 20 19.51 -20.95 29.62
C SER A 20 20.69 -21.91 29.83
N ALA A 21 21.11 -22.63 28.79
CA ALA A 21 22.19 -23.61 28.85
C ALA A 21 23.55 -22.97 29.19
N ILE A 22 23.82 -21.76 28.69
CA ILE A 22 25.01 -20.97 29.08
C ILE A 22 24.99 -20.63 30.57
N ILE A 23 23.83 -20.29 31.11
CA ILE A 23 23.68 -19.90 32.53
C ILE A 23 23.72 -21.14 33.43
N ASP A 24 22.82 -22.09 33.20
CA ASP A 24 22.59 -23.25 34.06
C ASP A 24 23.78 -24.21 33.99
N THR A 25 24.10 -24.74 32.82
CA THR A 25 25.22 -25.69 32.67
C THR A 25 26.56 -24.96 32.61
N GLY A 26 26.68 -23.93 31.78
CA GLY A 26 27.97 -23.28 31.51
C GLY A 26 28.52 -22.51 32.71
N ILE A 27 27.70 -21.66 33.34
CA ILE A 27 28.16 -20.80 34.44
C ILE A 27 27.95 -21.46 35.80
N GLN A 28 26.74 -21.96 36.11
CA GLN A 28 26.45 -22.52 37.43
C GLN A 28 27.12 -23.89 37.63
N ASN A 29 27.05 -24.78 36.65
CA ASN A 29 27.64 -26.12 36.73
C ASN A 29 29.05 -26.23 36.11
N SER A 30 29.70 -25.11 35.82
CA SER A 30 31.06 -25.07 35.24
C SER A 30 31.25 -25.93 33.97
N GLY A 31 30.21 -26.07 33.16
CA GLY A 31 30.22 -26.85 31.92
C GLY A 31 30.06 -28.36 32.09
N VAL A 32 29.81 -28.85 33.30
CA VAL A 32 29.58 -30.27 33.58
C VAL A 32 28.08 -30.59 33.43
N GLU A 33 27.80 -31.59 32.60
CA GLU A 33 26.45 -31.99 32.22
C GLU A 33 25.92 -33.19 33.04
N HIS A 34 26.78 -33.99 33.68
CA HIS A 34 26.37 -35.22 34.36
C HIS A 34 26.77 -35.22 35.85
N ILE A 35 26.08 -36.03 36.67
CA ILE A 35 26.37 -36.12 38.11
C ILE A 35 27.59 -37.01 38.43
N LEU A 36 28.18 -37.61 37.40
CA LEU A 36 29.34 -38.48 37.46
C LEU A 36 30.62 -37.67 37.17
N ALA A 37 31.60 -37.75 38.06
CA ALA A 37 32.88 -37.03 37.88
C ALA A 37 33.69 -37.64 36.72
N GLU A 38 34.43 -36.82 35.97
CA GLU A 38 35.37 -37.32 34.97
C GLU A 38 36.47 -38.17 35.64
N ARG A 39 36.85 -37.80 36.88
CA ARG A 39 37.92 -38.46 37.63
C ARG A 39 37.66 -38.47 39.14
N TYR A 40 37.79 -39.64 39.74
CA TYR A 40 37.78 -39.81 41.20
C TYR A 40 39.16 -40.15 41.75
N THR A 41 39.46 -39.65 42.95
CA THR A 41 40.51 -40.22 43.80
C THR A 41 40.07 -41.59 44.33
N ALA A 42 41.00 -42.43 44.77
CA ALA A 42 40.63 -43.74 45.35
C ALA A 42 39.71 -43.61 46.58
N GLU A 43 39.83 -42.51 47.34
CA GLU A 43 39.00 -42.23 48.51
C GLU A 43 37.60 -41.78 48.09
N ASP A 44 37.48 -40.84 47.15
CA ASP A 44 36.19 -40.32 46.69
C ASP A 44 35.40 -41.36 45.90
N TYR A 45 36.09 -42.22 45.15
CA TYR A 45 35.48 -43.37 44.46
C TYR A 45 34.80 -44.32 45.45
N ALA A 46 35.47 -44.63 46.57
CA ALA A 46 34.90 -45.48 47.61
C ALA A 46 33.75 -44.79 48.37
N LYS A 47 33.87 -43.48 48.64
CA LYS A 47 32.80 -42.69 49.28
C LYS A 47 31.54 -42.61 48.42
N THR A 48 31.69 -42.44 47.11
CA THR A 48 30.57 -42.36 46.16
C THR A 48 29.68 -43.62 46.20
N GLN A 49 30.28 -44.78 46.48
CA GLN A 49 29.59 -46.07 46.56
C GLN A 49 28.85 -46.33 47.88
N LEU A 50 28.96 -45.46 48.88
CA LEU A 50 28.51 -45.72 50.27
C LEU A 50 27.00 -45.99 50.39
N PHE A 51 26.17 -45.28 49.61
CA PHE A 51 24.70 -45.39 49.64
C PHE A 51 24.11 -46.13 48.44
N MET A 52 24.96 -46.68 47.57
CA MET A 52 24.56 -47.44 46.38
C MET A 52 24.17 -48.89 46.74
N THR A 53 23.16 -49.44 46.06
CA THR A 53 22.87 -50.88 46.08
C THR A 53 23.98 -51.66 45.37
N GLU A 54 24.05 -52.99 45.55
CA GLU A 54 25.02 -53.82 44.83
C GLU A 54 24.86 -53.73 43.30
N LYS A 55 23.62 -53.60 42.81
CA LYS A 55 23.32 -53.38 41.38
C LYS A 55 23.90 -52.04 40.89
N GLU A 56 23.62 -50.96 41.63
CA GLU A 56 24.11 -49.62 41.30
C GLU A 56 25.64 -49.54 41.38
N LYS A 57 26.28 -50.25 42.33
CA LYS A 57 27.74 -50.35 42.41
C LYS A 57 28.33 -51.05 41.18
N GLU A 58 27.71 -52.12 40.70
CA GLU A 58 28.12 -52.79 39.47
C GLU A 58 28.01 -51.86 38.26
N GLU A 59 26.89 -51.15 38.13
CA GLU A 59 26.63 -50.20 37.04
C GLU A 59 27.57 -49.00 37.08
N PHE A 60 27.74 -48.36 38.26
CA PHE A 60 28.72 -47.30 38.48
C PHE A 60 30.14 -47.79 38.19
N SER A 61 30.54 -48.96 38.69
CA SER A 61 31.89 -49.48 38.45
C SER A 61 32.13 -49.84 36.99
N SER A 62 31.09 -50.19 36.22
CA SER A 62 31.21 -50.56 34.81
C SER A 62 31.64 -49.40 33.91
N VAL A 63 31.37 -48.15 34.32
CA VAL A 63 31.72 -46.94 33.56
C VAL A 63 33.04 -46.30 33.98
N TYR A 64 33.73 -46.83 35.00
CA TYR A 64 35.03 -46.32 35.44
C TYR A 64 36.15 -47.32 35.22
N ARG A 65 37.33 -46.80 34.83
CA ARG A 65 38.56 -47.57 34.71
C ARG A 65 39.65 -46.98 35.60
N LEU A 66 40.39 -47.84 36.30
CA LEU A 66 41.57 -47.42 37.04
C LEU A 66 42.70 -47.05 36.07
N ASP A 67 43.13 -45.79 36.11
CA ASP A 67 44.27 -45.25 35.36
C ASP A 67 45.22 -44.51 36.29
N GLY A 68 46.33 -45.17 36.63
CA GLY A 68 47.27 -44.70 37.66
C GLY A 68 46.66 -44.77 39.06
N GLU A 69 46.62 -43.63 39.76
CA GLU A 69 46.07 -43.50 41.12
C GLU A 69 44.59 -43.06 41.15
N TYR A 70 43.96 -42.97 39.97
CA TYR A 70 42.63 -42.38 39.81
C TYR A 70 41.69 -43.30 39.03
N TYR A 71 40.39 -43.18 39.31
CA TYR A 71 39.34 -43.81 38.51
C TYR A 71 38.83 -42.80 37.50
N VAL A 72 38.97 -43.09 36.21
CA VAL A 72 38.61 -42.19 35.11
C VAL A 72 37.36 -42.74 34.41
N LEU A 73 36.42 -41.85 34.10
CA LEU A 73 35.22 -42.19 33.33
C LEU A 73 35.62 -42.73 31.95
N ASN A 74 35.07 -43.88 31.58
CA ASN A 74 35.47 -44.63 30.38
C ASN A 74 34.32 -44.75 29.34
N THR A 75 33.29 -43.91 29.47
CA THR A 75 32.22 -43.80 28.49
C THR A 75 32.00 -42.33 28.12
N GLU A 76 31.74 -42.08 26.85
CA GLU A 76 31.29 -40.78 26.31
C GLU A 76 29.85 -40.89 25.76
N ASP A 77 29.15 -42.00 26.04
CA ASP A 77 27.80 -42.24 25.57
C ASP A 77 26.78 -41.50 26.45
N ASP A 78 26.28 -40.39 25.92
CA ASP A 78 25.34 -39.48 26.57
C ASP A 78 24.04 -40.19 27.03
N GLU A 79 23.50 -41.12 26.23
CA GLU A 79 22.28 -41.87 26.59
C GLU A 79 22.53 -42.82 27.78
N GLN A 80 23.76 -43.35 27.88
CA GLN A 80 24.17 -44.17 29.01
C GLN A 80 24.40 -43.32 30.27
N LEU A 81 24.98 -42.13 30.11
CA LEU A 81 25.21 -41.19 31.22
C LEU A 81 23.91 -40.60 31.75
N GLU A 82 22.96 -40.22 30.89
CA GLU A 82 21.63 -39.77 31.31
C GLU A 82 20.87 -40.85 32.11
N ALA A 83 20.94 -42.12 31.68
CA ALA A 83 20.33 -43.22 32.41
C ALA A 83 20.95 -43.41 33.80
N LEU A 84 22.28 -43.27 33.92
CA LEU A 84 22.99 -43.34 35.19
C LEU A 84 22.75 -42.10 36.06
N ASP A 85 22.56 -40.92 35.46
CA ASP A 85 22.18 -39.72 36.19
C ASP A 85 20.85 -39.93 36.90
N GLU A 86 19.85 -40.55 36.25
CA GLU A 86 18.56 -40.86 36.87
C GLU A 86 18.69 -41.92 37.98
N GLU A 87 19.43 -42.99 37.75
CA GLU A 87 19.54 -44.12 38.69
C GLU A 87 20.42 -43.77 39.92
N LEU A 88 21.48 -42.98 39.74
CA LEU A 88 22.47 -42.68 40.78
C LEU A 88 22.25 -41.32 41.48
N LEU A 89 21.22 -40.55 41.10
CA LEU A 89 20.96 -39.22 41.65
C LEU A 89 20.86 -39.20 43.18
N VAL A 90 20.02 -40.06 43.72
CA VAL A 90 19.75 -40.12 45.17
C VAL A 90 20.97 -40.56 45.98
N PRO A 91 21.66 -41.67 45.64
CA PRO A 91 22.87 -42.05 46.39
C PRO A 91 23.97 -40.99 46.30
N ILE A 92 24.15 -40.33 45.15
CA ILE A 92 25.17 -39.27 45.00
C ILE A 92 24.83 -38.03 45.83
N ILE A 93 23.57 -37.58 45.83
CA ILE A 93 23.14 -36.45 46.68
C ILE A 93 23.33 -36.77 48.17
N LEU A 94 23.07 -38.02 48.59
CA LEU A 94 23.30 -38.45 49.98
C LEU A 94 24.78 -38.37 50.36
N VAL A 95 25.68 -38.81 49.48
CA VAL A 95 27.14 -38.69 49.70
C VAL A 95 27.54 -37.23 49.78
N TYR A 96 27.02 -36.38 48.90
CA TYR A 96 27.29 -34.94 48.93
C TYR A 96 26.78 -34.28 50.21
N GLN A 97 25.56 -34.58 50.65
CA GLN A 97 25.04 -34.06 51.91
C GLN A 97 25.89 -34.49 53.10
N MET A 98 26.36 -35.74 53.10
CA MET A 98 27.28 -36.25 54.12
C MET A 98 28.65 -35.55 54.06
N SER A 99 29.19 -35.21 52.89
CA SER A 99 30.46 -34.49 52.78
C SER A 99 30.39 -33.05 53.30
N GLN A 100 29.20 -32.46 53.33
CA GLN A 100 28.94 -31.10 53.84
C GLN A 100 28.59 -31.07 55.34
N MET A 101 28.50 -32.20 56.04
CA MET A 101 28.18 -32.26 57.47
C MET A 101 29.39 -31.92 58.36
N ASP A 102 29.15 -31.21 59.46
CA ASP A 102 30.18 -30.93 60.47
C ASP A 102 30.55 -32.19 61.28
N GLU A 103 31.75 -32.23 61.91
CA GLU A 103 32.26 -33.38 62.68
C GLU A 103 31.28 -33.91 63.75
N GLU A 104 30.48 -33.02 64.35
CA GLU A 104 29.48 -33.36 65.37
C GLU A 104 28.28 -34.11 64.76
N GLN A 105 27.88 -33.76 63.53
CA GLN A 105 26.81 -34.42 62.77
C GLN A 105 27.27 -35.76 62.19
N LEU A 106 28.51 -35.85 61.72
CA LEU A 106 29.14 -37.09 61.25
C LEU A 106 29.24 -38.15 62.36
N SER A 107 29.45 -37.74 63.61
CA SER A 107 29.51 -38.67 64.75
C SER A 107 28.19 -39.43 64.99
N ALA A 108 27.05 -38.83 64.65
CA ALA A 108 25.74 -39.48 64.75
C ALA A 108 25.54 -40.57 63.68
N TYR A 109 26.26 -40.48 62.56
CA TYR A 109 26.27 -41.49 61.50
C TYR A 109 27.31 -42.60 61.75
N ALA A 110 28.38 -42.31 62.49
CA ALA A 110 29.44 -43.27 62.79
C ALA A 110 28.98 -44.46 63.67
N ASP A 111 27.92 -44.29 64.45
CA ASP A 111 27.33 -45.34 65.31
C ASP A 111 26.22 -46.17 64.61
N LEU A 112 25.83 -45.81 63.38
CA LEU A 112 24.83 -46.55 62.60
C LEU A 112 25.50 -47.71 61.84
N THR A 113 25.17 -48.95 62.22
CA THR A 113 25.40 -50.10 61.33
C THR A 113 24.47 -49.98 60.14
N LEU A 114 25.03 -49.66 58.96
CA LEU A 114 24.32 -49.65 57.68
C LEU A 114 23.94 -51.09 57.30
N ASP A 115 22.87 -51.61 57.89
CA ASP A 115 22.16 -52.77 57.35
C ASP A 115 21.21 -52.34 56.22
N ASP A 116 20.79 -53.30 55.38
CA ASP A 116 19.98 -53.02 54.19
C ASP A 116 18.68 -52.26 54.52
N ALA A 117 18.08 -52.53 55.68
CA ALA A 117 16.84 -51.88 56.12
C ALA A 117 17.05 -50.41 56.52
N THR A 118 18.19 -50.09 57.13
CA THR A 118 18.56 -48.71 57.51
C THR A 118 18.93 -47.90 56.26
N LEU A 119 19.63 -48.50 55.31
CA LEU A 119 19.93 -47.92 54.00
C LEU A 119 18.66 -47.57 53.21
N GLU A 120 17.69 -48.49 53.16
CA GLU A 120 16.42 -48.27 52.48
C GLU A 120 15.62 -47.11 53.11
N THR A 121 15.67 -46.98 54.45
CA THR A 121 15.00 -45.90 55.18
C THR A 121 15.62 -44.53 54.87
N ILE A 122 16.95 -44.43 54.87
CA ILE A 122 17.69 -43.21 54.54
C ILE A 122 17.43 -42.80 53.08
N ARG A 123 17.49 -43.77 52.16
CA ARG A 123 17.22 -43.55 50.74
C ARG A 123 15.79 -43.10 50.47
N ASN A 124 14.79 -43.70 51.12
CA ASN A 124 13.40 -43.28 50.98
C ASN A 124 13.17 -41.85 51.46
N SER A 125 13.85 -41.43 52.54
CA SER A 125 13.80 -40.04 53.02
C SER A 125 14.50 -39.08 52.06
N ALA A 126 15.64 -39.48 51.48
CA ALA A 126 16.36 -38.69 50.50
C ALA A 126 15.58 -38.56 49.19
N GLN A 127 14.92 -39.63 48.73
CA GLN A 127 14.05 -39.62 47.56
C GLN A 127 12.91 -38.61 47.74
N GLN A 128 12.24 -38.58 48.90
CA GLN A 128 11.21 -37.57 49.17
C GLN A 128 11.75 -36.14 49.12
N THR A 129 13.00 -35.96 49.55
CA THR A 129 13.69 -34.65 49.51
C THR A 129 13.99 -34.26 48.06
N VAL A 130 14.53 -35.18 47.27
CA VAL A 130 14.78 -35.00 45.83
C VAL A 130 13.49 -34.71 45.06
N ASP A 131 12.42 -35.45 45.33
CA ASP A 131 11.09 -35.25 44.74
C ASP A 131 10.52 -33.86 45.07
N SER A 132 10.84 -33.33 46.26
CA SER A 132 10.41 -32.00 46.69
C SER A 132 11.24 -30.85 46.11
N MET A 133 12.54 -31.08 45.88
CA MET A 133 13.47 -30.10 45.31
C MET A 133 13.36 -29.98 43.79
N GLY A 134 12.73 -30.95 43.11
CA GLY A 134 12.59 -30.96 41.66
C GLY A 134 13.85 -31.49 40.94
N SER A 135 13.65 -32.23 39.85
CA SER A 135 14.70 -33.02 39.18
C SER A 135 15.93 -32.21 38.75
N LYS A 136 15.74 -31.00 38.22
CA LYS A 136 16.86 -30.15 37.75
C LYS A 136 17.78 -29.66 38.86
N THR A 137 17.25 -29.40 40.05
CA THR A 137 18.05 -28.90 41.18
C THR A 137 18.70 -30.03 41.94
N ALA A 138 18.02 -31.17 42.05
CA ALA A 138 18.66 -32.40 42.48
C ALA A 138 19.86 -32.73 41.58
N MET A 139 19.68 -32.65 40.26
CA MET A 139 20.74 -32.88 39.29
C MET A 139 21.89 -31.87 39.43
N ALA A 140 21.62 -30.57 39.57
CA ALA A 140 22.66 -29.57 39.87
C ALA A 140 23.42 -29.85 41.18
N THR A 141 22.75 -30.42 42.18
CA THR A 141 23.37 -30.82 43.46
C THR A 141 24.31 -32.02 43.27
N GLY A 142 23.91 -33.01 42.46
CA GLY A 142 24.78 -34.12 42.05
C GLY A 142 26.00 -33.64 41.25
N VAL A 143 25.80 -32.73 40.30
CA VAL A 143 26.90 -32.11 39.54
C VAL A 143 27.86 -31.34 40.46
N ALA A 144 27.38 -30.68 41.50
CA ALA A 144 28.24 -30.01 42.48
C ALA A 144 29.21 -30.98 43.17
N TYR A 145 28.75 -32.21 43.47
CA TYR A 145 29.62 -33.26 44.01
C TYR A 145 30.63 -33.78 42.99
N ALA A 146 30.20 -34.00 41.74
CA ALA A 146 31.09 -34.39 40.64
C ALA A 146 32.23 -33.36 40.48
N LEU A 147 31.89 -32.07 40.49
CA LEU A 147 32.84 -30.96 40.43
C LEU A 147 33.82 -30.94 41.60
N GLU A 148 33.38 -31.29 42.81
CA GLU A 148 34.25 -31.39 43.99
C GLU A 148 35.27 -32.52 43.81
N CYS A 149 34.81 -33.67 43.31
CA CYS A 149 35.65 -34.84 43.03
C CYS A 149 36.66 -34.57 41.90
N ASP A 150 36.21 -33.95 40.80
CA ASP A 150 37.07 -33.60 39.68
C ASP A 150 38.18 -32.61 40.08
N LYS A 151 37.83 -31.60 40.91
CA LYS A 151 38.82 -30.68 41.48
C LYS A 151 39.81 -31.40 42.39
N ALA A 152 39.34 -32.31 43.25
CA ALA A 152 40.20 -33.10 44.12
C ALA A 152 41.12 -34.03 43.31
N ALA A 153 40.66 -34.53 42.16
CA ALA A 153 41.41 -35.38 41.25
C ALA A 153 42.32 -34.62 40.26
N GLY A 154 42.36 -33.29 40.33
CA GLY A 154 43.23 -32.42 39.54
C GLY A 154 42.76 -32.16 38.11
N VAL A 155 41.47 -32.33 37.82
CA VAL A 155 40.85 -32.02 36.52
C VAL A 155 40.74 -30.50 36.34
N ASP A 156 41.05 -30.00 35.14
CA ASP A 156 40.93 -28.57 34.80
C ASP A 156 39.48 -28.22 34.43
N VAL A 157 38.66 -28.04 35.46
CA VAL A 157 37.26 -27.65 35.34
C VAL A 157 37.09 -26.33 34.57
N ASP A 158 38.06 -25.40 34.64
CA ASP A 158 38.00 -24.14 33.88
C ASP A 158 38.14 -24.39 32.37
N ALA A 159 38.88 -25.42 31.95
CA ALA A 159 38.99 -25.82 30.56
C ALA A 159 37.69 -26.44 30.04
N ILE A 160 37.05 -27.31 30.84
CA ILE A 160 35.74 -27.91 30.55
C ILE A 160 34.69 -26.80 30.38
N GLN A 161 34.62 -25.88 31.34
CA GLN A 161 33.72 -24.74 31.30
C GLN A 161 33.89 -23.91 30.01
N LYS A 162 35.14 -23.56 29.66
CA LYS A 162 35.43 -22.78 28.45
C LYS A 162 35.05 -23.53 27.18
N ALA A 163 35.32 -24.83 27.10
CA ALA A 163 34.98 -25.65 25.94
C ALA A 163 33.45 -25.67 25.72
N TYR A 164 32.69 -25.95 26.78
CA TYR A 164 31.23 -25.93 26.75
C TYR A 164 30.66 -24.56 26.33
N LEU A 165 31.15 -23.47 26.94
CA LEU A 165 30.71 -22.11 26.60
C LEU A 165 31.01 -21.73 25.15
N TRP A 166 32.15 -22.16 24.59
CA TRP A 166 32.47 -21.95 23.19
C TRP A 166 31.57 -22.75 22.24
N ASP A 167 31.25 -24.01 22.57
CA ASP A 167 30.37 -24.84 21.74
C ASP A 167 28.95 -24.27 21.70
N ILE A 168 28.33 -24.03 22.86
CA ILE A 168 26.98 -23.45 22.94
C ILE A 168 26.95 -22.04 22.35
N GLY A 169 27.97 -21.22 22.63
CA GLY A 169 28.11 -19.89 22.07
C GLY A 169 28.21 -19.90 20.53
N LEU A 170 28.96 -20.83 19.96
CA LEU A 170 29.08 -21.00 18.51
C LEU A 170 27.74 -21.47 17.89
N ARG A 171 27.06 -22.44 18.50
CA ARG A 171 25.71 -22.88 18.07
C ARG A 171 24.73 -21.71 18.07
N MET A 172 24.76 -20.86 19.10
CA MET A 172 23.92 -19.67 19.18
C MET A 172 24.22 -18.65 18.07
N ILE A 173 25.51 -18.41 17.76
CA ILE A 173 25.93 -17.54 16.65
C ILE A 173 25.47 -18.10 15.30
N ILE A 174 25.63 -19.40 15.07
CA ILE A 174 25.19 -20.07 13.84
C ILE A 174 23.68 -19.91 13.67
N MET A 175 22.90 -20.15 14.73
CA MET A 175 21.45 -19.98 14.71
C MET A 175 21.04 -18.53 14.44
N ALA A 176 21.72 -17.56 15.04
CA ALA A 176 21.50 -16.14 14.75
C ALA A 176 21.82 -15.78 13.29
N LEU A 177 22.87 -16.36 12.70
CA LEU A 177 23.22 -16.18 11.30
C LEU A 177 22.16 -16.76 10.36
N ILE A 178 21.71 -18.00 10.63
CA ILE A 178 20.64 -18.65 9.86
C ILE A 178 19.35 -17.83 9.94
N MET A 179 18.99 -17.34 11.14
CA MET A 179 17.86 -16.43 11.34
C MET A 179 18.02 -15.15 10.52
N GLY A 180 19.21 -14.54 10.50
CA GLY A 180 19.50 -13.34 9.72
C GLY A 180 19.31 -13.55 8.22
N VAL A 181 19.86 -14.64 7.68
CA VAL A 181 19.68 -15.03 6.27
C VAL A 181 18.22 -15.30 5.96
N ALA A 182 17.52 -16.07 6.79
CA ALA A 182 16.10 -16.36 6.63
C ALA A 182 15.27 -15.07 6.62
N THR A 183 15.55 -14.15 7.55
CA THR A 183 14.88 -12.84 7.64
C THR A 183 15.08 -12.02 6.36
N ILE A 184 16.31 -11.93 5.84
CA ILE A 184 16.60 -11.22 4.59
C ILE A 184 15.83 -11.84 3.42
N CYS A 185 15.81 -13.17 3.31
CA CYS A 185 15.08 -13.88 2.27
C CYS A 185 13.56 -13.65 2.38
N VAL A 186 12.99 -13.69 3.59
CA VAL A 186 11.57 -13.38 3.85
C VAL A 186 11.25 -11.97 3.39
N VAL A 187 12.06 -10.98 3.78
CA VAL A 187 11.87 -9.58 3.39
C VAL A 187 11.93 -9.43 1.87
N TYR A 188 12.94 -10.02 1.23
CA TYR A 188 13.09 -9.95 -0.22
C TYR A 188 11.87 -10.53 -0.96
N VAL A 189 11.41 -11.72 -0.58
CA VAL A 189 10.27 -12.37 -1.20
C VAL A 189 8.98 -11.59 -0.95
N ALA A 190 8.75 -11.13 0.29
CA ALA A 190 7.58 -10.34 0.65
C ALA A 190 7.54 -9.01 -0.14
N SER A 191 8.66 -8.31 -0.23
CA SER A 191 8.77 -7.06 -1.01
C SER A 191 8.56 -7.30 -2.49
N ARG A 192 9.06 -8.40 -3.05
CA ARG A 192 8.87 -8.74 -4.46
C ARG A 192 7.42 -9.08 -4.79
N ILE A 193 6.74 -9.83 -3.92
CA ILE A 193 5.31 -10.13 -4.05
C ILE A 193 4.47 -8.85 -3.89
N GLY A 194 4.73 -8.04 -2.86
CA GLY A 194 4.03 -6.78 -2.63
C GLY A 194 4.19 -5.79 -3.79
N ALA A 195 5.40 -5.63 -4.31
CA ALA A 195 5.66 -4.81 -5.49
C ALA A 195 4.97 -5.37 -6.75
N GLY A 196 4.91 -6.71 -6.90
CA GLY A 196 4.17 -7.38 -7.97
C GLY A 196 2.67 -7.06 -7.92
N ILE A 197 2.04 -7.18 -6.75
CA ILE A 197 0.64 -6.81 -6.51
C ILE A 197 0.41 -5.33 -6.87
N GLY A 198 1.28 -4.44 -6.38
CA GLY A 198 1.19 -3.01 -6.70
C GLY A 198 1.32 -2.72 -8.20
N ARG A 199 2.22 -3.40 -8.91
CA ARG A 199 2.40 -3.28 -10.36
C ARG A 199 1.15 -3.73 -11.11
N ASP A 200 0.60 -4.91 -10.79
CA ASP A 200 -0.54 -5.47 -11.50
C ASP A 200 -1.83 -4.69 -11.24
N LEU A 201 -2.09 -4.28 -10.00
CA LEU A 201 -3.25 -3.43 -9.67
C LEU A 201 -3.15 -2.08 -10.39
N ARG A 202 -1.99 -1.42 -10.34
CA ARG A 202 -1.79 -0.12 -11.02
C ARG A 202 -2.00 -0.25 -12.53
N SER A 203 -1.50 -1.32 -13.14
CA SER A 203 -1.69 -1.58 -14.57
C SER A 203 -3.16 -1.75 -14.93
N LYS A 204 -3.92 -2.54 -14.16
CA LYS A 204 -5.35 -2.80 -14.42
C LYS A 204 -6.18 -1.53 -14.27
N VAL A 205 -5.99 -0.79 -13.17
CA VAL A 205 -6.70 0.47 -12.92
C VAL A 205 -6.41 1.46 -14.05
N PHE A 206 -5.14 1.64 -14.41
CA PHE A 206 -4.75 2.56 -15.48
C PHE A 206 -5.35 2.18 -16.84
N GLN A 207 -5.33 0.89 -17.20
CA GLN A 207 -5.91 0.40 -18.46
C GLN A 207 -7.42 0.63 -18.54
N ASN A 208 -8.16 0.47 -17.44
CA ASN A 208 -9.60 0.76 -17.42
C ASN A 208 -9.87 2.27 -17.50
N VAL A 209 -9.15 3.08 -16.70
CA VAL A 209 -9.35 4.53 -16.67
C VAL A 209 -9.12 5.18 -18.04
N VAL A 210 -8.15 4.70 -18.82
CA VAL A 210 -7.90 5.22 -20.18
C VAL A 210 -9.02 4.86 -21.17
N LYS A 211 -9.81 3.81 -20.88
CA LYS A 211 -10.96 3.40 -21.71
C LYS A 211 -12.28 4.07 -21.31
N PHE A 212 -12.34 4.70 -20.13
CA PHE A 212 -13.55 5.35 -19.65
C PHE A 212 -14.02 6.46 -20.58
N SER A 213 -15.33 6.55 -20.76
CA SER A 213 -15.98 7.70 -21.38
C SER A 213 -16.12 8.83 -20.36
N ASN A 214 -16.62 9.98 -20.80
CA ASN A 214 -16.88 11.10 -19.90
C ASN A 214 -17.87 10.72 -18.79
N LYS A 215 -18.82 9.81 -19.05
CA LYS A 215 -19.77 9.34 -18.04
C LYS A 215 -19.09 8.68 -16.85
N GLU A 216 -18.16 7.74 -17.06
CA GLU A 216 -17.45 7.10 -15.96
C GLU A 216 -16.47 8.06 -15.28
N ILE A 217 -15.85 8.98 -16.03
CA ILE A 217 -15.00 10.02 -15.48
C ILE A 217 -15.80 10.94 -14.54
N ASP A 218 -17.02 11.32 -14.91
CA ASP A 218 -17.91 12.14 -14.09
C ASP A 218 -18.40 11.37 -12.84
N GLN A 219 -18.71 10.07 -12.99
CA GLN A 219 -19.11 9.21 -11.87
C GLN A 219 -18.02 9.10 -10.79
N PHE A 220 -16.76 8.91 -11.18
CA PHE A 220 -15.67 8.76 -10.22
C PHE A 220 -15.01 10.09 -9.85
N SER A 221 -15.04 11.10 -10.73
CA SER A 221 -14.17 12.28 -10.78
C SER A 221 -12.69 11.95 -11.07
N THR A 222 -12.03 12.81 -11.85
CA THR A 222 -10.60 12.70 -12.16
C THR A 222 -9.73 12.65 -10.90
N ALA A 223 -10.07 13.41 -9.86
CA ALA A 223 -9.30 13.45 -8.61
C ALA A 223 -9.33 12.11 -7.85
N SER A 224 -10.50 11.45 -7.80
CA SER A 224 -10.64 10.12 -7.19
C SER A 224 -9.88 9.06 -7.99
N LEU A 225 -9.95 9.10 -9.32
CA LEU A 225 -9.23 8.14 -10.17
C LEU A 225 -7.70 8.24 -9.98
N ILE A 226 -7.17 9.44 -9.74
CA ILE A 226 -5.76 9.65 -9.41
C ILE A 226 -5.41 8.99 -8.07
N THR A 227 -6.19 9.22 -7.01
CA THR A 227 -5.90 8.65 -5.68
C THR A 227 -6.04 7.13 -5.67
N ARG A 228 -7.06 6.59 -6.35
CA ARG A 228 -7.27 5.15 -6.55
C ARG A 228 -6.10 4.50 -7.31
N SER A 229 -5.50 5.18 -8.28
CA SER A 229 -4.36 4.68 -9.07
C SER A 229 -3.00 4.77 -8.35
N THR A 230 -2.93 5.58 -7.28
CA THR A 230 -1.67 5.92 -6.61
C THR A 230 -1.67 5.46 -5.15
N ASN A 231 -2.28 6.25 -4.26
CA ASN A 231 -2.28 6.04 -2.82
C ASN A 231 -2.94 4.71 -2.41
N ASP A 232 -4.09 4.39 -3.00
CA ASP A 232 -4.83 3.17 -2.62
C ASP A 232 -4.04 1.91 -3.03
N VAL A 233 -3.42 1.91 -4.22
CA VAL A 233 -2.54 0.81 -4.66
C VAL A 233 -1.33 0.69 -3.73
N GLN A 234 -0.71 1.81 -3.36
CA GLN A 234 0.42 1.80 -2.42
C GLN A 234 0.03 1.25 -1.06
N GLN A 235 -1.16 1.58 -0.57
CA GLN A 235 -1.67 1.10 0.71
C GLN A 235 -1.87 -0.43 0.69
N ILE A 236 -2.46 -0.97 -0.38
CA ILE A 236 -2.62 -2.42 -0.55
C ILE A 236 -1.24 -3.10 -0.64
N GLN A 237 -0.30 -2.51 -1.39
CA GLN A 237 1.06 -3.01 -1.50
C GLN A 237 1.78 -3.07 -0.15
N LEU A 238 1.66 -2.01 0.67
CA LEU A 238 2.29 -1.94 2.00
C LEU A 238 1.69 -2.98 2.93
N VAL A 239 0.35 -3.07 3.00
CA VAL A 239 -0.33 -4.05 3.85
C VAL A 239 -0.04 -5.47 3.40
N SER A 240 -0.02 -5.76 2.10
CA SER A 240 0.36 -7.09 1.58
C SER A 240 1.78 -7.47 1.98
N THR A 241 2.73 -6.54 1.86
CA THR A 241 4.13 -6.79 2.26
C THR A 241 4.26 -7.05 3.75
N MET A 242 3.57 -6.25 4.57
CA MET A 242 3.58 -6.40 6.03
C MET A 242 2.86 -7.68 6.48
N LEU A 243 1.75 -8.04 5.83
CA LEU A 243 1.00 -9.27 6.09
C LEU A 243 1.90 -10.50 5.91
N LEU A 244 2.61 -10.54 4.79
CA LEU A 244 3.53 -11.61 4.48
C LEU A 244 4.73 -11.66 5.44
N ARG A 245 5.29 -10.50 5.82
CA ARG A 245 6.50 -10.45 6.66
C ARG A 245 6.22 -10.58 8.16
N MET A 246 5.49 -9.62 8.74
CA MET A 246 5.38 -9.47 10.20
C MET A 246 4.18 -10.24 10.75
N VAL A 247 3.07 -10.20 10.03
CA VAL A 247 1.79 -10.73 10.50
C VAL A 247 1.74 -12.24 10.41
N ALA A 248 2.25 -12.82 9.32
CA ALA A 248 2.39 -14.26 9.21
C ALA A 248 3.42 -14.80 10.22
N TYR A 249 4.44 -14.00 10.57
CA TYR A 249 5.47 -14.37 11.54
C TYR A 249 4.95 -14.37 12.98
N ALA A 250 4.14 -13.37 13.37
CA ALA A 250 3.69 -13.18 14.74
C ALA A 250 2.96 -14.40 15.35
N PRO A 251 1.96 -15.06 14.71
CA PRO A 251 1.35 -16.27 15.25
C PRO A 251 2.35 -17.43 15.41
N ILE A 252 3.30 -17.59 14.48
CA ILE A 252 4.30 -18.65 14.55
C ILE A 252 5.17 -18.45 15.80
N LEU A 253 5.65 -17.23 16.01
CA LEU A 253 6.41 -16.87 17.22
C LEU A 253 5.58 -16.97 18.49
N GLY A 254 4.33 -16.47 18.50
CA GLY A 254 3.47 -16.48 19.67
C GLY A 254 3.12 -17.90 20.12
N ILE A 255 2.72 -18.76 19.17
CA ILE A 255 2.40 -20.17 19.45
C ILE A 255 3.68 -20.91 19.84
N GLY A 256 4.77 -20.73 19.11
CA GLY A 256 6.05 -21.36 19.42
C GLY A 256 6.61 -20.95 20.78
N GLY A 257 6.47 -19.67 21.16
CA GLY A 257 6.84 -19.16 22.49
C GLY A 257 6.01 -19.80 23.59
N ILE A 258 4.69 -19.96 23.39
CA ILE A 258 3.82 -20.67 24.34
C ILE A 258 4.27 -22.12 24.52
N ILE A 259 4.58 -22.83 23.41
CA ILE A 259 5.08 -24.21 23.44
C ILE A 259 6.39 -24.29 24.24
N MET A 260 7.35 -23.40 23.97
CA MET A 260 8.63 -23.37 24.70
C MET A 260 8.44 -23.08 26.18
N VAL A 261 7.57 -22.12 26.54
CA VAL A 261 7.26 -21.80 27.94
C VAL A 261 6.67 -23.01 28.67
N VAL A 262 5.74 -23.74 28.06
CA VAL A 262 5.17 -24.95 28.69
C VAL A 262 6.26 -26.00 28.89
N GLY A 263 7.19 -26.14 27.94
CA GLY A 263 8.34 -27.04 28.04
C GLY A 263 9.33 -26.71 29.16
N THR A 264 9.36 -25.47 29.65
CA THR A 264 10.25 -25.11 30.79
C THR A 264 9.85 -25.76 32.13
N GLY A 265 8.64 -26.31 32.25
CA GLY A 265 8.13 -26.87 33.51
C GLY A 265 7.86 -25.82 34.60
N ALA A 266 7.98 -24.52 34.28
CA ALA A 266 7.93 -23.45 35.27
C ALA A 266 6.52 -23.20 35.84
N HIS A 267 5.45 -23.78 35.29
CA HIS A 267 4.05 -23.57 35.71
C HIS A 267 3.61 -22.09 35.93
N MET A 268 4.30 -21.14 35.28
CA MET A 268 4.06 -19.70 35.38
C MET A 268 3.21 -19.13 34.23
N GLY A 269 2.57 -19.98 33.41
CA GLY A 269 1.82 -19.54 32.22
C GLY A 269 0.70 -18.52 32.49
N TRP A 270 0.15 -18.50 33.70
CA TRP A 270 -0.87 -17.52 34.12
C TRP A 270 -0.36 -16.06 34.06
N VAL A 271 0.95 -15.85 34.27
CA VAL A 271 1.59 -14.53 34.23
C VAL A 271 1.52 -13.94 32.81
N ILE A 272 1.70 -14.79 31.80
CA ILE A 272 1.59 -14.42 30.38
C ILE A 272 0.13 -14.11 30.02
N VAL A 273 -0.82 -14.93 30.48
CA VAL A 273 -2.25 -14.69 30.25
C VAL A 273 -2.67 -13.34 30.84
N LEU A 274 -2.24 -13.04 32.08
CA LEU A 274 -2.48 -11.76 32.72
C LEU A 274 -1.91 -10.60 31.89
N ALA A 275 -0.67 -10.73 31.40
CA ALA A 275 -0.04 -9.71 30.56
C ALA A 275 -0.84 -9.44 29.28
N ILE A 276 -1.25 -10.50 28.57
CA ILE A 276 -2.05 -10.39 27.34
C ILE A 276 -3.37 -9.67 27.62
N VAL A 277 -4.07 -10.02 28.70
CA VAL A 277 -5.35 -9.40 29.07
C VAL A 277 -5.17 -7.91 29.39
N VAL A 278 -4.15 -7.55 30.17
CA VAL A 278 -3.83 -6.15 30.51
C VAL A 278 -3.51 -5.34 29.25
N ILE A 279 -2.70 -5.90 28.35
CA ILE A 279 -2.29 -5.24 27.11
C ILE A 279 -3.47 -5.09 26.16
N MET A 280 -4.27 -6.13 25.96
CA MET A 280 -5.47 -6.05 25.12
C MET A 280 -6.46 -5.01 25.66
N GLY A 281 -6.70 -4.99 26.97
CA GLY A 281 -7.55 -3.99 27.61
C GLY A 281 -7.02 -2.56 27.41
N PHE A 282 -5.71 -2.36 27.58
CA PHE A 282 -5.08 -1.07 27.36
C PHE A 282 -5.17 -0.61 25.89
N VAL A 283 -4.81 -1.47 24.92
CA VAL A 283 -4.89 -1.12 23.49
C VAL A 283 -6.33 -0.86 23.08
N PHE A 284 -7.28 -1.68 23.52
CA PHE A 284 -8.70 -1.48 23.22
C PHE A 284 -9.21 -0.14 23.75
N SER A 285 -8.88 0.20 25.00
CA SER A 285 -9.21 1.50 25.59
C SER A 285 -8.60 2.66 24.81
N LEU A 286 -7.31 2.57 24.48
CA LEU A 286 -6.58 3.59 23.75
C LEU A 286 -7.15 3.80 22.34
N MET A 287 -7.43 2.72 21.61
CA MET A 287 -8.01 2.76 20.27
C MET A 287 -9.44 3.29 20.27
N SER A 288 -10.24 2.95 21.27
CA SER A 288 -11.60 3.49 21.43
C SER A 288 -11.60 5.02 21.57
N ILE A 289 -10.58 5.59 22.22
CA ILE A 289 -10.41 7.04 22.37
C ILE A 289 -9.81 7.68 21.11
N ALA A 290 -8.81 7.03 20.49
CA ALA A 290 -8.05 7.60 19.37
C ALA A 290 -8.81 7.52 18.02
N MET A 291 -9.46 6.40 17.73
CA MET A 291 -10.06 6.12 16.41
C MET A 291 -11.09 7.16 15.95
N PRO A 292 -12.03 7.66 16.79
CA PRO A 292 -12.96 8.71 16.38
C PRO A 292 -12.24 9.99 15.95
N LYS A 293 -11.18 10.38 16.66
CA LYS A 293 -10.38 11.58 16.36
C LYS A 293 -9.52 11.39 15.11
N PHE A 294 -8.96 10.20 14.89
CA PHE A 294 -8.27 9.86 13.64
C PHE A 294 -9.20 9.98 12.41
N LYS A 295 -10.47 9.59 12.52
CA LYS A 295 -11.46 9.76 11.43
C LYS A 295 -11.71 11.24 11.13
N ILE A 296 -11.90 12.07 12.17
CA ILE A 296 -12.14 13.51 12.01
C ILE A 296 -10.89 14.23 11.46
N MET A 297 -9.69 13.80 11.85
CA MET A 297 -8.43 14.39 11.41
C MET A 297 -8.32 14.44 9.88
N GLN A 298 -8.76 13.40 9.17
CA GLN A 298 -8.74 13.38 7.71
C GLN A 298 -9.61 14.49 7.11
N SER A 299 -10.85 14.66 7.58
CA SER A 299 -11.72 15.75 7.11
C SER A 299 -11.18 17.15 7.39
N LEU A 300 -10.42 17.32 8.49
CA LEU A 300 -9.80 18.59 8.82
C LEU A 300 -8.59 18.90 7.92
N VAL A 301 -7.79 17.87 7.57
CA VAL A 301 -6.73 17.99 6.56
C VAL A 301 -7.33 18.41 5.22
N ASP A 302 -8.43 17.78 4.81
CA ASP A 302 -9.12 18.11 3.55
C ASP A 302 -9.65 19.55 3.56
N ARG A 303 -10.22 20.01 4.69
CA ARG A 303 -10.65 21.40 4.87
C ARG A 303 -9.50 22.41 4.74
N VAL A 304 -8.36 22.15 5.38
CA VAL A 304 -7.17 23.02 5.26
C VAL A 304 -6.68 23.07 3.81
N ASN A 305 -6.61 21.92 3.14
CA ASN A 305 -6.20 21.83 1.74
C ASN A 305 -7.17 22.55 0.80
N LEU A 306 -8.48 22.47 1.06
CA LEU A 306 -9.51 23.18 0.29
C LEU A 306 -9.32 24.70 0.43
N VAL A 307 -9.22 25.21 1.67
CA VAL A 307 -9.03 26.64 1.92
C VAL A 307 -7.75 27.15 1.25
N ALA A 308 -6.64 26.41 1.38
CA ALA A 308 -5.38 26.75 0.73
C ALA A 308 -5.52 26.83 -0.80
N ARG A 309 -6.21 25.85 -1.41
CA ARG A 309 -6.42 25.80 -2.87
C ARG A 309 -7.27 26.97 -3.36
N GLU A 310 -8.33 27.32 -2.65
CA GLU A 310 -9.17 28.48 -2.97
C GLU A 310 -8.37 29.79 -2.89
N ILE A 311 -7.53 29.95 -1.85
CA ILE A 311 -6.67 31.13 -1.72
C ILE A 311 -5.66 31.22 -2.86
N LEU A 312 -4.98 30.12 -3.20
CA LEU A 312 -3.99 30.10 -4.28
C LEU A 312 -4.63 30.36 -5.65
N THR A 313 -5.81 29.80 -5.91
CA THR A 313 -6.54 29.98 -7.17
C THR A 313 -7.13 31.39 -7.28
N GLY A 314 -7.63 31.92 -6.17
CA GLY A 314 -8.25 33.23 -6.07
C GLY A 314 -7.29 34.36 -5.73
N LEU A 315 -5.97 34.14 -5.71
CA LEU A 315 -4.99 35.08 -5.15
C LEU A 315 -5.08 36.48 -5.78
N SER A 316 -5.23 36.56 -7.10
CA SER A 316 -5.40 37.83 -7.81
C SER A 316 -6.67 38.57 -7.39
N VAL A 317 -7.77 37.84 -7.15
CA VAL A 317 -9.04 38.41 -6.68
C VAL A 317 -8.89 38.89 -5.23
N ILE A 318 -8.31 38.07 -4.36
CA ILE A 318 -8.09 38.40 -2.95
C ILE A 318 -7.26 39.70 -2.82
N ARG A 319 -6.17 39.80 -3.60
CA ARG A 319 -5.31 41.01 -3.65
C ARG A 319 -6.03 42.22 -4.23
N ALA A 320 -6.78 42.05 -5.32
CA ALA A 320 -7.53 43.14 -5.93
C ALA A 320 -8.60 43.73 -4.99
N PHE A 321 -9.20 42.89 -4.13
CA PHE A 321 -10.19 43.29 -3.14
C PHE A 321 -9.59 43.57 -1.74
N LYS A 322 -8.26 43.50 -1.57
CA LYS A 322 -7.54 43.71 -0.31
C LYS A 322 -8.11 42.89 0.87
N ARG A 323 -8.33 41.59 0.62
CA ARG A 323 -8.95 40.63 1.56
C ARG A 323 -7.96 39.63 2.18
N GLU A 324 -6.66 39.86 2.04
CA GLU A 324 -5.60 38.94 2.50
C GLU A 324 -5.77 38.56 3.97
N ASP A 325 -5.91 39.54 4.88
CA ASP A 325 -6.04 39.29 6.32
C ASP A 325 -7.27 38.43 6.66
N LYS A 326 -8.37 38.60 5.93
CA LYS A 326 -9.59 37.81 6.13
C LYS A 326 -9.39 36.35 5.70
N GLU A 327 -8.71 36.14 4.58
CA GLU A 327 -8.41 34.80 4.09
C GLU A 327 -7.32 34.11 4.92
N GLU A 328 -6.36 34.87 5.46
CA GLU A 328 -5.39 34.39 6.45
C GLU A 328 -6.11 33.90 7.73
N GLN A 329 -7.06 34.68 8.25
CA GLN A 329 -7.88 34.26 9.40
C GLN A 329 -8.68 32.98 9.08
N ARG A 330 -9.29 32.89 7.90
CA ARG A 330 -10.05 31.71 7.45
C ARG A 330 -9.16 30.47 7.38
N PHE A 331 -7.91 30.63 6.92
CA PHE A 331 -6.93 29.56 6.92
C PHE A 331 -6.50 29.17 8.35
N ASP A 332 -6.24 30.15 9.22
CA ASP A 332 -5.84 29.90 10.60
C ASP A 332 -6.94 29.16 11.38
N GLU A 333 -8.23 29.49 11.19
CA GLU A 333 -9.35 28.77 11.81
C GLU A 333 -9.33 27.28 11.46
N ALA A 334 -9.21 26.95 10.17
CA ALA A 334 -9.10 25.56 9.71
C ALA A 334 -7.85 24.87 10.27
N ASN A 335 -6.73 25.59 10.31
CA ASN A 335 -5.45 25.09 10.83
C ASN A 335 -5.51 24.83 12.36
N GLN A 336 -6.15 25.70 13.13
CA GLN A 336 -6.32 25.54 14.57
C GLN A 336 -7.18 24.34 14.92
N GLU A 337 -8.26 24.08 14.16
CA GLU A 337 -9.06 22.87 14.34
C GLU A 337 -8.24 21.61 14.09
N LEU A 338 -7.50 21.56 12.97
CA LEU A 338 -6.60 20.45 12.66
C LEU A 338 -5.54 20.25 13.74
N LYS A 339 -4.92 21.35 14.21
CA LYS A 339 -3.91 21.34 15.28
C LYS A 339 -4.48 20.74 16.56
N LYS A 340 -5.67 21.14 17.00
CA LYS A 340 -6.30 20.64 18.24
C LYS A 340 -6.50 19.13 18.18
N VAL A 341 -7.05 18.61 17.09
CA VAL A 341 -7.30 17.17 16.91
C VAL A 341 -6.00 16.38 16.77
N THR A 342 -5.04 16.91 16.01
CA THR A 342 -3.73 16.27 15.80
C THR A 342 -2.94 16.19 17.11
N LEU A 343 -2.90 17.27 17.90
CA LEU A 343 -2.22 17.27 19.21
C LEU A 343 -2.88 16.30 20.19
N PHE A 344 -4.21 16.24 20.23
CA PHE A 344 -4.91 15.28 21.07
C PHE A 344 -4.54 13.83 20.69
N THR A 345 -4.64 13.51 19.39
CA THR A 345 -4.38 12.18 18.87
C THR A 345 -2.92 11.77 19.11
N ASN A 346 -1.97 12.67 18.81
CA ASN A 346 -0.56 12.43 19.04
C ASN A 346 -0.25 12.27 20.53
N ARG A 347 -0.83 13.08 21.43
CA ARG A 347 -0.63 12.90 22.88
C ARG A 347 -1.10 11.52 23.34
N VAL A 348 -2.30 11.10 22.92
CA VAL A 348 -2.82 9.75 23.24
C VAL A 348 -1.87 8.67 22.73
N MET A 349 -1.38 8.78 21.50
CA MET A 349 -0.47 7.80 20.90
C MET A 349 0.95 7.84 21.52
N THR A 350 1.42 9.00 21.97
CA THR A 350 2.74 9.12 22.63
C THR A 350 2.79 8.35 23.94
N PHE A 351 1.67 8.22 24.66
CA PHE A 351 1.61 7.38 25.87
C PHE A 351 1.63 5.88 25.57
N MET A 352 1.32 5.46 24.34
CA MET A 352 1.26 4.04 23.98
C MET A 352 2.59 3.32 24.22
N MET A 353 3.71 3.85 23.71
CA MET A 353 5.01 3.20 23.81
C MET A 353 5.56 3.15 25.26
N PRO A 354 5.56 4.26 26.03
CA PRO A 354 6.00 4.24 27.43
C PRO A 354 5.12 3.33 28.30
N THR A 355 3.79 3.36 28.16
CA THR A 355 2.91 2.48 28.94
C THR A 355 3.16 1.01 28.60
N MET A 356 3.39 0.70 27.32
CA MET A 356 3.80 -0.65 26.91
C MET A 356 5.11 -1.07 27.58
N MET A 357 6.14 -0.20 27.58
CA MET A 357 7.39 -0.51 28.29
C MET A 357 7.18 -0.72 29.79
N VAL A 358 6.34 0.09 30.44
CA VAL A 358 6.01 -0.08 31.86
C VAL A 358 5.33 -1.43 32.10
N ILE A 359 4.39 -1.84 31.24
CA ILE A 359 3.75 -3.15 31.35
C ILE A 359 4.78 -4.28 31.15
N MET A 360 5.69 -4.15 30.16
CA MET A 360 6.73 -5.15 29.89
C MET A 360 7.75 -5.29 31.02
N TYR A 361 8.22 -4.17 31.58
CA TYR A 361 9.12 -4.19 32.72
C TYR A 361 8.39 -4.66 33.98
N GLY A 362 7.15 -4.25 34.19
CA GLY A 362 6.31 -4.75 35.28
C GLY A 362 6.09 -6.26 35.20
N LEU A 363 5.84 -6.78 33.98
CA LEU A 363 5.77 -8.21 33.72
C LEU A 363 7.09 -8.90 34.04
N SER A 364 8.22 -8.32 33.60
CA SER A 364 9.55 -8.88 33.87
C SER A 364 9.85 -8.92 35.38
N VAL A 365 9.52 -7.86 36.11
CA VAL A 365 9.63 -7.80 37.59
C VAL A 365 8.73 -8.83 38.25
N LEU A 366 7.48 -8.99 37.78
CA LEU A 366 6.57 -10.00 38.29
C LEU A 366 7.08 -11.42 38.05
N ILE A 367 7.64 -11.69 36.86
CA ILE A 367 8.27 -12.97 36.55
C ILE A 367 9.44 -13.22 37.50
N VAL A 368 10.36 -12.26 37.65
CA VAL A 368 11.51 -12.39 38.57
C VAL A 368 11.04 -12.62 40.00
N TRP A 369 10.02 -11.89 40.47
CA TRP A 369 9.46 -12.06 41.82
C TRP A 369 8.90 -13.47 42.06
N VAL A 370 8.15 -14.02 41.10
CA VAL A 370 7.57 -15.37 41.23
C VAL A 370 8.64 -16.44 41.05
N ALA A 371 9.56 -16.24 40.09
CA ALA A 371 10.64 -17.17 39.81
C ALA A 371 11.66 -17.22 40.94
N SER A 372 11.98 -16.11 41.62
CA SER A 372 12.94 -16.11 42.73
C SER A 372 12.50 -17.03 43.88
N HIS A 373 11.21 -17.04 44.21
CA HIS A 373 10.66 -17.96 45.21
C HIS A 373 10.77 -19.42 44.74
N ARG A 374 10.50 -19.69 43.45
CA ARG A 374 10.65 -21.04 42.89
C ARG A 374 12.10 -21.51 42.79
N ILE A 375 13.03 -20.59 42.64
CA ILE A 375 14.47 -20.89 42.67
C ILE A 375 14.90 -21.20 44.10
N ASP A 376 14.40 -20.42 45.08
CA ASP A 376 14.64 -20.66 46.52
C ASP A 376 14.06 -22.01 46.97
N ASP A 377 12.88 -22.39 46.46
CA ASP A 377 12.25 -23.69 46.67
C ASP A 377 12.97 -24.84 45.91
N GLY A 378 14.00 -24.54 45.11
CA GLY A 378 14.71 -25.52 44.28
C GLY A 378 13.96 -25.96 43.02
N ILE A 379 12.72 -25.56 42.80
CA ILE A 379 11.89 -26.03 41.67
C ILE A 379 12.43 -25.57 40.31
N MET A 380 13.22 -24.48 40.25
CA MET A 380 13.60 -23.81 39.02
C MET A 380 15.04 -23.27 39.03
N GLN A 381 15.71 -23.28 37.88
CA GLN A 381 17.04 -22.70 37.69
C GLN A 381 16.99 -21.25 37.15
N VAL A 382 18.09 -20.51 37.29
CA VAL A 382 18.20 -19.09 36.93
C VAL A 382 18.17 -18.87 35.41
N GLY A 383 18.80 -19.75 34.63
CA GLY A 383 18.75 -19.74 33.17
C GLY A 383 17.33 -19.98 32.65
N SER A 384 16.61 -20.93 33.24
CA SER A 384 15.21 -21.20 32.92
C SER A 384 14.31 -19.97 33.14
N MET A 385 14.62 -19.14 34.14
CA MET A 385 13.91 -17.88 34.39
C MET A 385 14.20 -16.87 33.28
N THR A 386 15.46 -16.75 32.91
CA THR A 386 15.92 -15.85 31.83
C THR A 386 15.28 -16.22 30.49
N ALA A 387 15.20 -17.51 30.18
CA ALA A 387 14.51 -18.02 29.02
C ALA A 387 13.00 -17.70 29.06
N PHE A 388 12.36 -17.90 30.21
CA PHE A 388 10.94 -17.59 30.40
C PHE A 388 10.63 -16.10 30.18
N ILE A 389 11.46 -15.19 30.69
CA ILE A 389 11.33 -13.74 30.45
C ILE A 389 11.37 -13.46 28.94
N THR A 390 12.34 -14.03 28.24
CA THR A 390 12.55 -13.79 26.81
C THR A 390 11.38 -14.33 25.98
N TYR A 391 10.94 -15.56 26.24
CA TYR A 391 9.77 -16.13 25.56
C TYR A 391 8.49 -15.33 25.85
N SER A 392 8.30 -14.88 27.09
CA SER A 392 7.17 -14.02 27.46
C SER A 392 7.17 -12.73 26.64
N MET A 393 8.33 -12.09 26.48
CA MET A 393 8.45 -10.89 25.62
C MET A 393 8.10 -11.19 24.16
N MET A 394 8.56 -12.32 23.61
CA MET A 394 8.24 -12.73 22.23
C MET A 394 6.73 -12.95 22.03
N ILE A 395 6.08 -13.63 22.98
CA ILE A 395 4.62 -13.87 22.95
C ILE A 395 3.88 -12.53 22.95
N VAL A 396 4.22 -11.65 23.88
CA VAL A 396 3.54 -10.37 24.00
C VAL A 396 3.75 -9.50 22.75
N MET A 397 4.97 -9.44 22.21
CA MET A 397 5.26 -8.72 20.96
C MET A 397 4.47 -9.29 19.77
N SER A 398 4.27 -10.60 19.73
CA SER A 398 3.45 -11.25 18.70
C SER A 398 1.99 -10.82 18.77
N PHE A 399 1.40 -10.78 19.97
CA PHE A 399 0.05 -10.26 20.18
C PHE A 399 -0.07 -8.76 19.84
N MET A 400 0.98 -7.98 20.09
CA MET A 400 1.03 -6.56 19.73
C MET A 400 0.96 -6.33 18.23
N ILE A 401 1.75 -7.07 17.44
CA ILE A 401 1.70 -7.01 15.97
C ILE A 401 0.30 -7.40 15.48
N LEU A 402 -0.29 -8.45 16.04
CA LEU A 402 -1.65 -8.87 15.71
C LEU A 402 -2.70 -7.79 16.02
N THR A 403 -2.53 -7.05 17.12
CA THR A 403 -3.47 -5.97 17.46
C THR A 403 -3.33 -4.79 16.49
N MET A 404 -2.12 -4.47 16.02
CA MET A 404 -1.90 -3.41 15.02
C MET A 404 -2.60 -3.69 13.69
N LEU A 405 -2.80 -4.96 13.34
CA LEU A 405 -3.55 -5.36 12.14
C LEU A 405 -4.99 -4.90 12.16
N SER A 406 -5.63 -4.89 13.33
CA SER A 406 -7.03 -4.49 13.47
C SER A 406 -7.30 -3.07 12.97
N ILE A 407 -6.26 -2.23 12.89
CA ILE A 407 -6.33 -0.84 12.40
C ILE A 407 -6.03 -0.76 10.91
N MET A 408 -5.01 -1.47 10.44
CA MET A 408 -4.53 -1.35 9.06
C MET A 408 -5.38 -2.14 8.08
N LEU A 409 -5.87 -3.33 8.48
CA LEU A 409 -6.61 -4.22 7.59
C LEU A 409 -7.93 -3.59 7.10
N PRO A 410 -8.77 -2.94 7.95
CA PRO A 410 -9.98 -2.27 7.47
C PRO A 410 -9.68 -1.14 6.49
N ARG A 411 -8.60 -0.37 6.72
CA ARG A 411 -8.22 0.71 5.81
C ARG A 411 -7.79 0.17 4.45
N ALA A 412 -7.06 -0.96 4.41
CA ALA A 412 -6.71 -1.63 3.17
C ALA A 412 -7.93 -2.23 2.46
N GLY A 413 -8.91 -2.74 3.21
CA GLY A 413 -10.20 -3.18 2.67
C GLY A 413 -10.91 -2.07 1.90
N VAL A 414 -11.06 -0.88 2.49
CA VAL A 414 -11.68 0.28 1.81
C VAL A 414 -10.90 0.73 0.57
N ALA A 415 -9.56 0.65 0.60
CA ALA A 415 -8.75 0.92 -0.59
C ALA A 415 -8.96 -0.15 -1.68
N ALA A 416 -9.07 -1.42 -1.29
CA ALA A 416 -9.34 -2.52 -2.21
C ALA A 416 -10.73 -2.40 -2.84
N ASP A 417 -11.76 -2.05 -2.08
CA ASP A 417 -13.13 -1.86 -2.59
C ASP A 417 -13.17 -0.74 -3.64
N ARG A 418 -12.55 0.41 -3.35
CA ARG A 418 -12.47 1.54 -4.30
C ARG A 418 -11.70 1.19 -5.58
N ILE A 419 -10.66 0.38 -5.49
CA ILE A 419 -9.93 -0.12 -6.67
C ILE A 419 -10.79 -1.13 -7.45
N ALA A 420 -11.46 -2.04 -6.74
CA ALA A 420 -12.34 -3.04 -7.34
C ALA A 420 -13.51 -2.41 -8.10
N GLU A 421 -14.10 -1.34 -7.57
CA GLU A 421 -15.11 -0.54 -8.27
C GLU A 421 -14.62 -0.08 -9.65
N VAL A 422 -13.39 0.45 -9.75
CA VAL A 422 -12.85 0.93 -11.03
C VAL A 422 -12.50 -0.23 -11.97
N ILE A 423 -12.01 -1.35 -11.42
CA ILE A 423 -11.65 -2.52 -12.21
C ILE A 423 -12.91 -3.22 -12.77
N ALA A 424 -14.03 -3.17 -12.04
CA ALA A 424 -15.28 -3.83 -12.40
C ALA A 424 -16.14 -3.04 -13.39
N VAL A 425 -15.89 -1.74 -13.58
CA VAL A 425 -16.67 -0.92 -14.52
C VAL A 425 -16.32 -1.27 -15.96
N GLU A 426 -17.33 -1.71 -16.70
CA GLU A 426 -17.29 -1.83 -18.14
C GLU A 426 -17.54 -0.45 -18.78
N PRO A 427 -16.71 0.01 -19.73
CA PRO A 427 -16.93 1.29 -20.39
C PRO A 427 -18.28 1.32 -21.11
N THR A 428 -19.08 2.37 -20.89
CA THR A 428 -20.37 2.53 -21.60
C THR A 428 -20.17 2.62 -23.11
N ILE A 429 -19.05 3.21 -23.55
CA ILE A 429 -18.72 3.38 -24.97
C ILE A 429 -17.53 2.48 -25.32
N ASP A 430 -17.80 1.41 -26.06
CA ASP A 430 -16.77 0.55 -26.64
C ASP A 430 -17.10 0.21 -28.11
N SER A 431 -16.11 -0.35 -28.81
CA SER A 431 -16.31 -0.87 -30.17
C SER A 431 -17.17 -2.13 -30.13
N PRO A 432 -18.14 -2.28 -31.04
CA PRO A 432 -18.92 -3.50 -31.14
C PRO A 432 -18.02 -4.69 -31.49
N ALA A 433 -18.37 -5.89 -31.03
CA ALA A 433 -17.55 -7.11 -31.25
C ALA A 433 -17.31 -7.42 -32.74
N LYS A 434 -18.20 -6.95 -33.63
CA LYS A 434 -18.05 -7.01 -35.09
C LYS A 434 -18.36 -5.63 -35.68
N PRO A 435 -17.35 -4.76 -35.82
CA PRO A 435 -17.56 -3.43 -36.38
C PRO A 435 -18.05 -3.44 -37.82
N ALA A 436 -19.08 -2.66 -38.09
CA ALA A 436 -19.52 -2.34 -39.44
C ALA A 436 -18.43 -1.48 -40.12
N ARG A 437 -18.12 -1.82 -41.37
CA ARG A 437 -17.17 -1.06 -42.19
C ARG A 437 -17.92 -0.14 -43.13
N ARG A 438 -17.35 1.04 -43.35
CA ARG A 438 -17.84 1.98 -44.36
C ARG A 438 -17.45 1.49 -45.75
N SER A 439 -18.40 1.56 -46.69
CA SER A 439 -18.16 1.23 -48.10
C SER A 439 -17.33 2.31 -48.80
N GLU A 440 -17.49 3.57 -48.39
CA GLU A 440 -16.80 4.74 -48.91
C GLU A 440 -16.43 5.69 -47.75
N LYS A 441 -15.32 6.42 -47.88
CA LYS A 441 -14.84 7.41 -46.90
C LYS A 441 -15.06 8.82 -47.43
N LYS A 442 -16.32 9.20 -47.60
CA LYS A 442 -16.71 10.49 -48.19
C LYS A 442 -16.81 11.57 -47.11
N GLY A 443 -17.16 11.21 -45.87
CA GLY A 443 -17.36 12.14 -44.76
C GLY A 443 -18.77 12.70 -44.68
N VAL A 444 -19.79 12.00 -45.18
CA VAL A 444 -21.19 12.43 -45.08
C VAL A 444 -21.71 12.14 -43.68
N LEU A 445 -22.00 13.19 -42.90
CA LEU A 445 -22.50 13.09 -41.53
C LEU A 445 -24.00 13.40 -41.51
N ARG A 446 -24.81 12.49 -40.97
CA ARG A 446 -26.26 12.69 -40.89
C ARG A 446 -26.78 12.41 -39.48
N PHE A 447 -27.61 13.33 -38.99
CA PHE A 447 -28.43 13.19 -37.80
C PHE A 447 -29.86 12.84 -38.24
N GLU A 448 -30.39 11.74 -37.72
CA GLU A 448 -31.73 11.23 -38.01
C GLU A 448 -32.52 11.14 -36.69
N ASP A 449 -33.38 12.13 -36.46
CA ASP A 449 -34.28 12.22 -35.30
C ASP A 449 -33.57 12.03 -33.95
N VAL A 450 -32.46 12.74 -33.77
CA VAL A 450 -31.56 12.53 -32.63
C VAL A 450 -32.04 13.28 -31.39
N SER A 451 -32.22 12.53 -30.31
CA SER A 451 -32.45 13.07 -28.96
C SER A 451 -31.35 12.59 -28.02
N PHE A 452 -30.91 13.45 -27.11
CA PHE A 452 -29.85 13.12 -26.15
C PHE A 452 -30.08 13.76 -24.79
N ARG A 453 -29.85 12.93 -23.77
CA ARG A 453 -29.86 13.29 -22.35
C ARG A 453 -28.56 12.88 -21.69
N TYR A 454 -27.99 13.78 -20.88
CA TYR A 454 -26.88 13.39 -20.01
C TYR A 454 -27.35 12.33 -18.99
N PRO A 455 -26.48 11.41 -18.55
CA PRO A 455 -26.87 10.28 -17.71
C PRO A 455 -27.69 10.64 -16.45
N ASP A 456 -27.45 11.80 -15.85
CA ASP A 456 -28.10 12.28 -14.63
C ASP A 456 -29.05 13.47 -14.84
N ALA A 457 -29.30 13.86 -16.10
CA ALA A 457 -30.22 14.94 -16.40
C ALA A 457 -31.67 14.42 -16.40
N PRO A 458 -32.64 15.20 -15.87
CA PRO A 458 -34.05 14.80 -15.91
C PRO A 458 -34.61 14.83 -17.34
N ASP A 459 -34.24 15.87 -18.10
CA ASP A 459 -34.79 16.18 -19.41
C ASP A 459 -33.70 16.08 -20.49
N ASN A 460 -34.12 15.87 -21.75
CA ASN A 460 -33.20 15.88 -22.87
C ASN A 460 -32.59 17.28 -23.05
N VAL A 461 -31.32 17.31 -23.43
CA VAL A 461 -30.61 18.56 -23.77
C VAL A 461 -30.80 18.92 -25.24
N ILE A 462 -31.02 17.90 -26.08
CA ILE A 462 -31.41 18.07 -27.47
C ILE A 462 -32.51 17.07 -27.82
N GLU A 463 -33.44 17.47 -28.67
CA GLU A 463 -34.61 16.68 -29.04
C GLU A 463 -34.91 16.76 -30.53
N HIS A 464 -35.13 15.60 -31.16
CA HIS A 464 -35.59 15.44 -32.53
C HIS A 464 -34.73 16.20 -33.58
N ILE A 465 -33.41 16.20 -33.38
CA ILE A 465 -32.46 16.89 -34.26
C ILE A 465 -32.23 16.10 -35.54
N SER A 466 -32.52 16.71 -36.70
CA SER A 466 -32.29 16.11 -38.01
C SER A 466 -31.62 17.07 -38.98
N PHE A 467 -30.43 16.71 -39.49
CA PHE A 467 -29.74 17.44 -40.57
C PHE A 467 -28.66 16.57 -41.24
N THR A 468 -28.11 17.04 -42.35
CA THR A 468 -27.00 16.37 -43.05
C THR A 468 -25.90 17.37 -43.38
N ALA A 469 -24.68 17.11 -42.90
CA ALA A 469 -23.47 17.84 -43.28
C ALA A 469 -22.74 17.06 -44.39
N ARG A 470 -22.35 17.76 -45.46
CA ARG A 470 -21.83 17.15 -46.69
C ARG A 470 -20.36 17.53 -46.95
N PRO A 471 -19.62 16.67 -47.67
CA PRO A 471 -18.25 16.98 -48.07
C PRO A 471 -18.18 18.25 -48.92
N GLY A 472 -17.17 19.08 -48.66
CA GLY A 472 -16.97 20.37 -49.31
C GLY A 472 -17.95 21.47 -48.89
N THR A 473 -18.74 21.23 -47.84
CA THR A 473 -19.66 22.23 -47.28
C THR A 473 -19.40 22.46 -45.80
N THR A 474 -19.72 23.66 -45.36
CA THR A 474 -19.69 24.10 -43.97
C THR A 474 -21.11 24.15 -43.41
N SER A 475 -21.39 23.29 -42.43
CA SER A 475 -22.60 23.34 -41.61
C SER A 475 -22.30 24.11 -40.32
N ALA A 476 -22.85 25.31 -40.20
CA ALA A 476 -22.74 26.14 -39.02
C ALA A 476 -23.89 25.88 -38.04
N ILE A 477 -23.60 25.87 -36.75
CA ILE A 477 -24.59 25.71 -35.67
C ILE A 477 -24.53 26.97 -34.79
N VAL A 478 -25.67 27.65 -34.64
CA VAL A 478 -25.81 28.91 -33.90
C VAL A 478 -27.01 28.85 -32.96
N GLY A 479 -26.97 29.63 -31.89
CA GLY A 479 -28.04 29.67 -30.89
C GLY A 479 -27.56 30.26 -29.57
N SER A 480 -28.48 30.54 -28.66
CA SER A 480 -28.19 31.07 -27.32
C SER A 480 -27.34 30.12 -26.48
N THR A 481 -26.63 30.63 -25.48
CA THR A 481 -25.92 29.81 -24.49
C THR A 481 -26.92 28.87 -23.81
N GLY A 482 -26.59 27.58 -23.72
CA GLY A 482 -27.51 26.56 -23.17
C GLY A 482 -28.38 25.84 -24.19
N ALA A 483 -28.46 26.27 -25.45
CA ALA A 483 -29.28 25.63 -26.49
C ALA A 483 -28.81 24.23 -26.96
N GLY A 484 -27.93 23.54 -26.23
CA GLY A 484 -27.48 22.18 -26.56
C GLY A 484 -26.39 22.06 -27.63
N LYS A 485 -25.84 23.15 -28.17
CA LYS A 485 -24.84 23.14 -29.26
C LYS A 485 -23.60 22.29 -28.98
N SER A 486 -22.95 22.48 -27.82
CA SER A 486 -21.76 21.71 -27.45
C SER A 486 -22.10 20.24 -27.18
N ALA A 487 -23.30 19.95 -26.67
CA ALA A 487 -23.79 18.58 -26.53
C ALA A 487 -23.90 17.93 -27.91
N LEU A 488 -24.54 18.61 -28.89
CA LEU A 488 -24.70 18.12 -30.26
C LEU A 488 -23.36 17.76 -30.91
N VAL A 489 -22.34 18.62 -30.84
CA VAL A 489 -21.03 18.33 -31.44
C VAL A 489 -20.23 17.27 -30.68
N SER A 490 -20.45 17.09 -29.38
CA SER A 490 -19.80 16.03 -28.60
C SER A 490 -20.25 14.62 -28.99
N LEU A 491 -21.43 14.49 -29.61
CA LEU A 491 -21.97 13.22 -30.11
C LEU A 491 -21.26 12.75 -31.38
N ILE A 492 -20.71 13.67 -32.19
CA ILE A 492 -20.05 13.35 -33.47
C ILE A 492 -18.84 12.41 -33.25
N PRO A 493 -17.87 12.71 -32.36
CA PRO A 493 -16.79 11.78 -32.01
C PRO A 493 -17.21 10.66 -31.03
N ARG A 494 -18.51 10.51 -30.77
CA ARG A 494 -19.10 9.54 -29.82
C ARG A 494 -18.44 9.65 -28.44
N LEU A 495 -18.42 10.85 -27.87
CA LEU A 495 -18.05 11.07 -26.45
C LEU A 495 -19.20 10.74 -25.52
N TYR A 496 -20.43 10.83 -26.03
CA TYR A 496 -21.66 10.33 -25.44
C TYR A 496 -22.43 9.55 -26.50
N ASP A 497 -23.23 8.57 -26.06
CA ASP A 497 -24.20 7.89 -26.92
C ASP A 497 -25.54 8.64 -26.88
N ILE A 498 -26.22 8.66 -28.03
CA ILE A 498 -27.56 9.23 -28.17
C ILE A 498 -28.59 8.41 -27.41
N THR A 499 -29.67 9.08 -26.97
CA THR A 499 -30.80 8.43 -26.30
C THR A 499 -31.76 7.83 -27.33
N GLU A 500 -32.08 8.59 -28.38
CA GLU A 500 -32.97 8.17 -29.46
C GLU A 500 -32.42 8.62 -30.82
N GLY A 501 -32.93 8.01 -31.90
CA GLY A 501 -32.50 8.29 -33.27
C GLY A 501 -31.21 7.57 -33.71
N ALA A 502 -30.57 8.12 -34.73
CA ALA A 502 -29.30 7.64 -35.27
C ALA A 502 -28.40 8.80 -35.75
N ILE A 503 -27.10 8.67 -35.51
CA ILE A 503 -26.07 9.47 -36.17
C ILE A 503 -25.30 8.55 -37.09
N THR A 504 -25.26 8.85 -38.38
CA THR A 504 -24.58 8.02 -39.38
C THR A 504 -23.41 8.76 -40.02
N LEU A 505 -22.33 8.03 -40.27
CA LEU A 505 -21.18 8.46 -41.05
C LEU A 505 -21.07 7.58 -42.29
N ASP A 506 -21.21 8.18 -43.47
CA ASP A 506 -21.26 7.49 -44.77
C ASP A 506 -22.32 6.37 -44.79
N GLY A 507 -23.44 6.59 -44.11
CA GLY A 507 -24.58 5.66 -44.03
C GLY A 507 -24.46 4.55 -42.98
N VAL A 508 -23.36 4.49 -42.22
CA VAL A 508 -23.19 3.55 -41.10
C VAL A 508 -23.43 4.28 -39.77
N ASP A 509 -24.28 3.73 -38.89
CA ASP A 509 -24.49 4.27 -37.54
C ASP A 509 -23.17 4.25 -36.76
N ILE A 510 -22.77 5.38 -36.17
CA ILE A 510 -21.52 5.53 -35.42
C ILE A 510 -21.41 4.56 -34.23
N ARG A 511 -22.54 4.05 -33.71
CA ARG A 511 -22.58 3.03 -32.66
C ARG A 511 -22.14 1.65 -33.14
N GLN A 512 -22.24 1.40 -34.44
CA GLN A 512 -21.85 0.14 -35.09
C GLN A 512 -20.41 0.18 -35.65
N MET A 513 -19.74 1.32 -35.62
CA MET A 513 -18.38 1.49 -36.11
C MET A 513 -17.33 1.13 -35.06
N ASP A 514 -16.13 0.80 -35.53
CA ASP A 514 -14.95 0.74 -34.67
C ASP A 514 -14.63 2.17 -34.19
N ILE A 515 -14.43 2.34 -32.89
CA ILE A 515 -14.31 3.69 -32.33
C ILE A 515 -13.02 4.38 -32.74
N LYS A 516 -11.97 3.61 -33.03
CA LYS A 516 -10.71 4.13 -33.53
C LYS A 516 -10.91 4.63 -34.97
N GLU A 517 -11.58 3.84 -35.82
CA GLU A 517 -11.90 4.26 -37.19
C GLU A 517 -12.78 5.53 -37.21
N LEU A 518 -13.83 5.58 -36.39
CA LEU A 518 -14.70 6.76 -36.26
C LEU A 518 -13.89 7.99 -35.85
N ARG A 519 -13.10 7.88 -34.78
CA ARG A 519 -12.34 9.01 -34.25
C ARG A 519 -11.20 9.40 -35.19
N GLU A 520 -10.60 8.48 -35.95
CA GLU A 520 -9.61 8.79 -36.99
C GLU A 520 -10.21 9.66 -38.10
N ALA A 521 -11.45 9.42 -38.49
CA ALA A 521 -12.15 10.22 -39.51
C ALA A 521 -12.49 11.65 -39.06
N ILE A 522 -12.39 11.97 -37.76
CA ILE A 522 -12.84 13.24 -37.18
C ILE A 522 -11.66 14.05 -36.61
N GLY A 523 -11.54 15.31 -37.00
CA GLY A 523 -10.71 16.32 -36.34
C GLY A 523 -11.57 17.19 -35.43
N TYR A 524 -11.57 16.89 -34.14
CA TYR A 524 -12.33 17.63 -33.14
C TYR A 524 -11.47 18.71 -32.48
N VAL A 525 -11.97 19.94 -32.45
CA VAL A 525 -11.39 21.06 -31.72
C VAL A 525 -12.40 21.53 -30.66
N PRO A 526 -12.10 21.35 -29.36
CA PRO A 526 -13.00 21.74 -28.29
C PRO A 526 -13.03 23.26 -28.07
N GLN A 527 -14.07 23.75 -27.41
CA GLN A 527 -14.22 25.17 -27.04
C GLN A 527 -13.03 25.76 -26.28
N LYS A 528 -12.44 24.98 -25.37
CA LYS A 528 -11.19 25.35 -24.69
C LYS A 528 -10.04 24.50 -25.20
N GLY A 529 -9.08 25.12 -25.87
CA GLY A 529 -7.87 24.46 -26.35
C GLY A 529 -7.03 23.90 -25.20
N VAL A 530 -6.86 22.58 -25.17
CA VAL A 530 -5.99 21.87 -24.22
C VAL A 530 -4.75 21.35 -24.94
N LEU A 531 -3.59 21.63 -24.34
CA LEU A 531 -2.27 21.16 -24.78
C LEU A 531 -1.65 20.25 -23.72
N PHE A 532 -0.78 19.35 -24.18
CA PHE A 532 -0.04 18.42 -23.34
C PHE A 532 1.39 18.88 -23.14
N SER A 533 2.00 18.51 -22.01
CA SER A 533 3.41 18.77 -21.76
C SER A 533 4.28 18.13 -22.85
N GLY A 534 5.26 18.86 -23.37
CA GLY A 534 6.08 18.42 -24.50
C GLY A 534 6.59 19.63 -25.29
N THR A 535 6.59 19.55 -26.61
CA THR A 535 6.95 20.67 -27.51
C THR A 535 5.73 21.14 -28.32
N ILE A 536 5.88 22.27 -29.03
CA ILE A 536 4.87 22.70 -30.01
C ILE A 536 4.70 21.62 -31.09
N ALA A 537 5.81 21.08 -31.61
CA ALA A 537 5.81 20.00 -32.61
C ALA A 537 5.04 18.77 -32.13
N SER A 538 5.31 18.29 -30.90
CA SER A 538 4.65 17.11 -30.36
C SER A 538 3.14 17.32 -30.16
N ASN A 539 2.70 18.54 -29.86
CA ASN A 539 1.28 18.88 -29.75
C ASN A 539 0.58 18.95 -31.11
N ILE A 540 1.21 19.53 -32.14
CA ILE A 540 0.64 19.57 -33.49
C ILE A 540 0.54 18.14 -34.07
N ARG A 541 1.58 17.32 -33.87
CA ARG A 541 1.63 15.91 -34.32
C ARG A 541 0.79 14.95 -33.49
N PHE A 542 0.13 15.41 -32.42
CA PHE A 542 -0.59 14.53 -31.51
C PHE A 542 -1.68 13.69 -32.20
N GLY A 543 -2.34 14.25 -33.22
CA GLY A 543 -3.37 13.55 -33.99
C GLY A 543 -2.82 12.64 -35.10
N ASN A 544 -1.56 12.80 -35.49
CA ASN A 544 -0.85 12.01 -36.50
C ASN A 544 0.67 12.11 -36.22
N SER A 545 1.21 11.11 -35.51
CA SER A 545 2.63 11.09 -35.12
C SER A 545 3.58 11.06 -36.32
N GLU A 546 3.12 10.51 -37.44
CA GLU A 546 3.87 10.36 -38.69
C GLU A 546 3.77 11.59 -39.60
N ALA A 547 3.10 12.66 -39.18
CA ALA A 547 3.03 13.88 -39.98
C ALA A 547 4.43 14.49 -40.15
N ASP A 548 4.89 14.59 -41.40
CA ASP A 548 6.17 15.19 -41.75
C ASP A 548 6.26 16.68 -41.35
N ASP A 549 7.46 17.25 -41.43
CA ASP A 549 7.70 18.65 -41.06
C ASP A 549 6.88 19.62 -41.93
N ASP A 550 6.70 19.30 -43.21
CA ASP A 550 5.97 20.15 -44.15
C ASP A 550 4.48 20.19 -43.83
N ARG A 551 3.87 19.05 -43.48
CA ARG A 551 2.48 18.97 -43.03
C ARG A 551 2.29 19.70 -41.70
N MET A 552 3.22 19.55 -40.77
CA MET A 552 3.19 20.26 -39.49
C MET A 552 3.24 21.78 -39.71
N ARG A 553 4.16 22.27 -40.54
CA ARG A 553 4.29 23.70 -40.88
C ARG A 553 3.08 24.22 -41.63
N LEU A 554 2.55 23.45 -42.58
CA LEU A 554 1.32 23.80 -43.29
C LEU A 554 0.14 23.92 -42.33
N ALA A 555 -0.02 22.97 -41.41
CA ALA A 555 -1.07 23.02 -40.39
C ALA A 555 -0.93 24.23 -39.48
N ALA A 556 0.29 24.56 -39.06
CA ALA A 556 0.58 25.77 -38.28
C ALA A 556 0.25 27.05 -39.07
N ARG A 557 0.58 27.10 -40.37
CA ARG A 557 0.26 28.23 -41.24
C ARG A 557 -1.24 28.41 -41.43
N ILE A 558 -1.98 27.33 -41.74
CA ILE A 558 -3.44 27.39 -41.90
C ILE A 558 -4.09 27.86 -40.59
N ALA A 559 -3.63 27.35 -39.44
CA ALA A 559 -4.10 27.75 -38.12
C ALA A 559 -3.62 29.15 -37.67
N GLN A 560 -2.91 29.88 -38.53
CA GLN A 560 -2.32 31.19 -38.22
C GLN A 560 -1.39 31.17 -36.99
N ALA A 561 -0.73 30.05 -36.74
CA ALA A 561 0.18 29.85 -35.61
C ALA A 561 1.66 30.10 -35.96
N GLU A 562 2.03 30.07 -37.24
CA GLU A 562 3.41 30.18 -37.71
C GLU A 562 4.13 31.42 -37.16
N GLU A 563 3.48 32.59 -37.18
CA GLU A 563 4.07 33.87 -36.74
C GLU A 563 4.63 33.79 -35.30
N PHE A 564 3.81 33.40 -34.33
CA PHE A 564 4.27 33.35 -32.93
C PHE A 564 5.17 32.14 -32.64
N ILE A 565 5.14 31.10 -33.48
CA ILE A 565 6.07 29.98 -33.37
C ILE A 565 7.45 30.43 -33.81
N GLU A 566 7.57 31.12 -34.94
CA GLU A 566 8.85 31.60 -35.48
C GLU A 566 9.49 32.70 -34.62
N GLU A 567 8.70 33.44 -33.84
CA GLU A 567 9.21 34.40 -32.83
C GLU A 567 9.93 33.73 -31.64
N LYS A 568 9.70 32.44 -31.39
CA LYS A 568 10.35 31.72 -30.28
C LYS A 568 11.75 31.27 -30.66
N GLU A 569 12.67 31.32 -29.70
CA GLU A 569 14.07 30.89 -29.89
C GLU A 569 14.18 29.44 -30.42
N GLU A 570 13.41 28.52 -29.85
CA GLU A 570 13.40 27.09 -30.23
C GLU A 570 12.30 26.74 -31.24
N ARG A 571 11.54 27.73 -31.74
CA ARG A 571 10.46 27.56 -32.71
C ARG A 571 9.52 26.39 -32.38
N TYR A 572 9.44 25.37 -33.24
CA TYR A 572 8.58 24.20 -33.06
C TYR A 572 9.03 23.28 -31.90
N ASP A 573 10.30 23.33 -31.50
CA ASP A 573 10.82 22.56 -30.36
C ASP A 573 10.56 23.25 -29.01
N SER A 574 10.05 24.49 -29.04
CA SER A 574 9.75 25.24 -27.83
C SER A 574 8.85 24.46 -26.86
N PRO A 575 9.15 24.47 -25.55
CA PRO A 575 8.44 23.67 -24.58
C PRO A 575 7.02 24.20 -24.34
N ILE A 576 6.08 23.26 -24.17
CA ILE A 576 4.72 23.49 -23.72
C ILE A 576 4.58 22.91 -22.31
N ALA A 577 4.18 23.75 -21.36
CA ALA A 577 3.93 23.34 -19.99
C ALA A 577 2.58 22.60 -19.87
N GLN A 578 2.34 21.93 -18.73
CA GLN A 578 1.10 21.20 -18.48
C GLN A 578 -0.13 22.10 -18.70
N GLY A 579 -1.07 21.67 -19.54
CA GLY A 579 -2.26 22.45 -19.91
C GLY A 579 -1.95 23.71 -20.73
N GLY A 580 -0.74 23.84 -21.25
CA GLY A 580 -0.24 25.00 -21.98
C GLY A 580 -0.17 26.27 -21.14
N SER A 581 0.09 26.21 -19.83
CA SER A 581 0.08 27.40 -18.95
C SER A 581 1.03 28.53 -19.38
N ASN A 582 2.03 28.23 -20.20
CA ASN A 582 3.04 29.15 -20.72
C ASN A 582 2.72 29.78 -22.10
N VAL A 583 1.50 29.59 -22.63
CA VAL A 583 1.03 30.22 -23.87
C VAL A 583 -0.33 30.89 -23.67
N SER A 584 -0.63 31.93 -24.47
CA SER A 584 -1.89 32.68 -24.36
C SER A 584 -3.10 31.84 -24.79
N GLY A 585 -4.32 32.22 -24.37
CA GLY A 585 -5.53 31.49 -24.75
C GLY A 585 -5.72 31.37 -26.27
N GLY A 586 -5.53 32.45 -27.01
CA GLY A 586 -5.59 32.43 -28.48
C GLY A 586 -4.47 31.60 -29.13
N GLN A 587 -3.26 31.56 -28.55
CA GLN A 587 -2.19 30.67 -29.00
C GLN A 587 -2.54 29.20 -28.76
N LYS A 588 -3.06 28.84 -27.58
CA LYS A 588 -3.52 27.47 -27.29
C LYS A 588 -4.56 27.01 -28.29
N GLN A 589 -5.52 27.88 -28.60
CA GLN A 589 -6.59 27.56 -29.54
C GLN A 589 -6.05 27.33 -30.95
N ARG A 590 -5.16 28.21 -31.45
CA ARG A 590 -4.50 28.03 -32.75
C ARG A 590 -3.68 26.74 -32.83
N LEU A 591 -2.94 26.38 -31.78
CA LEU A 591 -2.22 25.10 -31.73
C LEU A 591 -3.17 23.90 -31.71
N SER A 592 -4.30 24.00 -31.02
CA SER A 592 -5.33 22.95 -31.03
C SER A 592 -5.98 22.79 -32.41
N ILE A 593 -6.19 23.90 -33.14
CA ILE A 593 -6.67 23.88 -34.53
C ILE A 593 -5.61 23.26 -35.46
N ALA A 594 -4.34 23.67 -35.33
CA ALA A 594 -3.23 23.09 -36.09
C ALA A 594 -3.14 21.57 -35.88
N ARG A 595 -3.33 21.09 -34.64
CA ARG A 595 -3.39 19.66 -34.32
C ARG A 595 -4.50 18.92 -35.08
N ALA A 596 -5.69 19.50 -35.21
CA ALA A 596 -6.77 18.90 -35.99
C ALA A 596 -6.48 18.91 -37.49
N ILE A 597 -5.85 19.97 -38.02
CA ILE A 597 -5.48 20.07 -39.45
C ILE A 597 -4.37 19.09 -39.83
N ALA A 598 -3.35 18.96 -38.97
CA ALA A 598 -2.23 18.03 -39.17
C ALA A 598 -2.70 16.57 -39.31
N LYS A 599 -3.79 16.21 -38.63
CA LYS A 599 -4.42 14.89 -38.70
C LYS A 599 -5.02 14.57 -40.08
N ASN A 600 -5.41 15.57 -40.87
CA ASN A 600 -6.07 15.41 -42.18
C ASN A 600 -7.35 14.53 -42.16
N PRO A 601 -8.33 14.83 -41.28
CA PRO A 601 -9.57 14.07 -41.16
C PRO A 601 -10.53 14.23 -42.36
N GLU A 602 -11.57 13.41 -42.40
CA GLU A 602 -12.70 13.53 -43.33
C GLU A 602 -13.70 14.60 -42.88
N ILE A 603 -13.85 14.77 -41.56
CA ILE A 603 -14.75 15.73 -40.92
C ILE A 603 -13.98 16.60 -39.94
N PHE A 604 -14.13 17.91 -40.07
CA PHE A 604 -13.68 18.88 -39.06
C PHE A 604 -14.85 19.31 -38.19
N VAL A 605 -14.66 19.31 -36.87
CA VAL A 605 -15.65 19.76 -35.90
C VAL A 605 -15.00 20.82 -35.02
N PHE A 606 -15.47 22.06 -35.12
CA PHE A 606 -15.00 23.20 -34.35
C PHE A 606 -16.09 23.64 -33.37
N ASP A 607 -15.92 23.32 -32.09
CA ASP A 607 -16.84 23.74 -31.04
C ASP A 607 -16.44 25.14 -30.54
N ASP A 608 -17.01 26.20 -31.09
CA ASP A 608 -16.79 27.60 -30.69
C ASP A 608 -15.30 28.01 -30.59
N SER A 609 -14.48 27.35 -31.42
CA SER A 609 -13.03 27.40 -31.35
C SER A 609 -12.42 28.69 -31.89
N PHE A 610 -13.20 29.51 -32.61
CA PHE A 610 -12.73 30.78 -33.15
C PHE A 610 -12.97 31.96 -32.20
N SER A 611 -13.79 31.77 -31.15
CA SER A 611 -14.16 32.83 -30.21
C SER A 611 -12.98 33.43 -29.44
N ALA A 612 -11.94 32.63 -29.19
CA ALA A 612 -10.72 33.02 -28.48
C ALA A 612 -9.69 33.77 -29.36
N LEU A 613 -9.98 33.92 -30.66
CA LEU A 613 -9.15 34.65 -31.62
C LEU A 613 -9.65 36.10 -31.77
N ASP A 614 -8.71 37.01 -32.06
CA ASP A 614 -9.08 38.34 -32.55
C ASP A 614 -9.72 38.25 -33.94
N LEU A 615 -10.52 39.25 -34.30
CA LEU A 615 -11.32 39.24 -35.53
C LEU A 615 -10.49 39.11 -36.81
N LYS A 616 -9.28 39.68 -36.84
CA LYS A 616 -8.42 39.62 -38.02
C LYS A 616 -7.84 38.21 -38.18
N THR A 617 -7.34 37.63 -37.09
CA THR A 617 -6.80 36.27 -37.09
C THR A 617 -7.89 35.23 -37.39
N ASP A 618 -9.10 35.38 -36.82
CA ASP A 618 -10.25 34.53 -37.15
C ASP A 618 -10.56 34.56 -38.66
N ALA A 619 -10.74 35.77 -39.22
CA ALA A 619 -11.05 35.91 -40.65
C ALA A 619 -9.96 35.31 -41.55
N ALA A 620 -8.68 35.54 -41.22
CA ALA A 620 -7.56 34.97 -41.96
C ALA A 620 -7.52 33.43 -41.87
N LEU A 621 -7.75 32.87 -40.68
CA LEU A 621 -7.78 31.44 -40.45
C LEU A 621 -8.94 30.78 -41.21
N ARG A 622 -10.16 31.34 -41.14
CA ARG A 622 -11.31 30.81 -41.88
C ARG A 622 -11.11 30.85 -43.39
N LYS A 623 -10.51 31.93 -43.91
CA LYS A 623 -10.12 32.01 -45.31
C LYS A 623 -9.12 30.90 -45.68
N ALA A 624 -8.08 30.71 -44.88
CA ALA A 624 -7.09 29.66 -45.10
C ALA A 624 -7.71 28.25 -45.04
N LEU A 625 -8.64 28.00 -44.11
CA LEU A 625 -9.40 26.75 -44.03
C LEU A 625 -10.21 26.51 -45.30
N HIS A 626 -10.96 27.51 -45.77
CA HIS A 626 -11.75 27.38 -46.99
C HIS A 626 -10.88 27.09 -48.23
N GLU A 627 -9.67 27.64 -48.31
CA GLU A 627 -8.74 27.41 -49.43
C GLU A 627 -8.07 26.02 -49.39
N HIS A 628 -7.83 25.45 -48.19
CA HIS A 628 -7.03 24.23 -48.04
C HIS A 628 -7.85 22.98 -47.66
N VAL A 629 -9.13 23.13 -47.31
CA VAL A 629 -10.00 22.08 -46.76
C VAL A 629 -11.28 21.96 -47.61
N THR A 630 -11.14 22.02 -48.94
CA THR A 630 -12.26 22.15 -49.90
C THR A 630 -13.06 20.87 -50.13
N ASP A 631 -12.49 19.70 -49.84
CA ASP A 631 -13.11 18.39 -50.08
C ASP A 631 -13.66 17.73 -48.80
N LYS A 632 -13.60 18.41 -47.66
CA LYS A 632 -13.95 17.86 -46.34
C LYS A 632 -15.27 18.41 -45.83
N THR A 633 -15.91 17.68 -44.92
CA THR A 633 -17.10 18.17 -44.22
C THR A 633 -16.65 19.03 -43.05
N VAL A 634 -17.21 20.23 -42.91
CA VAL A 634 -16.85 21.15 -41.83
C VAL A 634 -18.09 21.48 -41.00
N VAL A 635 -18.03 21.21 -39.70
CA VAL A 635 -19.07 21.55 -38.72
C VAL A 635 -18.51 22.61 -37.78
N ILE A 636 -19.16 23.78 -37.72
CA ILE A 636 -18.71 24.90 -36.89
C ILE A 636 -19.83 25.31 -35.95
N VAL A 637 -19.60 25.20 -34.64
CA VAL A 637 -20.39 25.91 -33.65
C VAL A 637 -19.81 27.30 -33.51
N ALA A 638 -20.64 28.34 -33.61
CA ALA A 638 -20.18 29.70 -33.38
C ALA A 638 -21.22 30.50 -32.60
N GLN A 639 -20.71 31.43 -31.78
CA GLN A 639 -21.54 32.46 -31.16
C GLN A 639 -21.65 33.72 -32.02
N ARG A 640 -20.67 33.97 -32.90
CA ARG A 640 -20.61 35.19 -33.73
C ARG A 640 -21.17 34.94 -35.12
N ILE A 641 -22.08 35.80 -35.59
CA ILE A 641 -22.66 35.72 -36.94
C ILE A 641 -21.59 35.86 -38.02
N SER A 642 -20.57 36.71 -37.80
CA SER A 642 -19.47 36.89 -38.76
C SER A 642 -18.66 35.62 -39.03
N THR A 643 -18.66 34.65 -38.11
CA THR A 643 -17.99 33.35 -38.26
C THR A 643 -18.76 32.44 -39.24
N ILE A 644 -20.09 32.54 -39.26
CA ILE A 644 -21.00 31.61 -39.94
C ILE A 644 -21.68 32.20 -41.18
N LEU A 645 -21.43 33.48 -41.46
CA LEU A 645 -22.05 34.24 -42.55
C LEU A 645 -21.97 33.54 -43.92
N HIS A 646 -20.85 32.87 -44.18
CA HIS A 646 -20.56 32.21 -45.45
C HIS A 646 -20.75 30.69 -45.42
N ALA A 647 -21.37 30.15 -44.36
CA ALA A 647 -21.66 28.73 -44.29
C ALA A 647 -22.74 28.35 -45.32
N GLU A 648 -22.54 27.25 -46.03
CA GLU A 648 -23.50 26.70 -46.99
C GLU A 648 -24.80 26.27 -46.32
N GLN A 649 -24.75 25.94 -45.03
CA GLN A 649 -25.91 25.64 -44.21
C GLN A 649 -25.71 26.18 -42.80
N ILE A 650 -26.72 26.86 -42.28
CA ILE A 650 -26.79 27.32 -40.89
C ILE A 650 -27.97 26.62 -40.20
N ILE A 651 -27.71 26.06 -39.03
CA ILE A 651 -28.65 25.36 -38.17
C ILE A 651 -28.82 26.20 -36.92
N VAL A 652 -30.03 26.73 -36.72
CA VAL A 652 -30.39 27.60 -35.61
C VAL A 652 -31.03 26.74 -34.54
N MET A 653 -30.35 26.66 -33.39
CA MET A 653 -30.82 25.91 -32.24
C MET A 653 -31.38 26.83 -31.17
N ASP A 654 -32.52 26.44 -30.61
CA ASP A 654 -33.10 27.08 -29.43
C ASP A 654 -33.72 26.01 -28.53
N GLU A 655 -33.48 26.13 -27.22
CA GLU A 655 -33.96 25.18 -26.20
C GLU A 655 -33.83 23.68 -26.56
N GLY A 656 -32.76 23.30 -27.27
CA GLY A 656 -32.50 21.90 -27.64
C GLY A 656 -33.18 21.43 -28.94
N HIS A 657 -33.87 22.30 -29.66
CA HIS A 657 -34.53 22.01 -30.94
C HIS A 657 -33.91 22.80 -32.10
N ILE A 658 -34.06 22.32 -33.35
CA ILE A 658 -33.79 23.13 -34.54
C ILE A 658 -35.00 24.01 -34.81
N VAL A 659 -34.85 25.32 -34.68
CA VAL A 659 -35.89 26.33 -34.97
C VAL A 659 -35.74 26.97 -36.35
N GLY A 660 -34.61 26.73 -37.03
CA GLY A 660 -34.37 27.21 -38.39
C GLY A 660 -33.21 26.48 -39.05
N GLN A 661 -33.31 26.26 -40.36
CA GLN A 661 -32.25 25.66 -41.16
C GLN A 661 -32.25 26.27 -42.57
N GLY A 662 -31.12 26.82 -43.00
CA GLY A 662 -31.01 27.48 -44.30
C GLY A 662 -29.71 28.28 -44.45
N THR A 663 -29.64 29.14 -45.46
CA THR A 663 -28.54 30.09 -45.64
C THR A 663 -28.74 31.36 -44.80
N HIS A 664 -27.71 32.19 -44.69
CA HIS A 664 -27.81 33.48 -43.99
C HIS A 664 -28.96 34.36 -44.52
N GLU A 665 -29.10 34.47 -45.85
CA GLU A 665 -30.13 35.30 -46.48
C GLU A 665 -31.54 34.74 -46.22
N GLU A 666 -31.71 33.41 -46.22
CA GLU A 666 -32.99 32.75 -45.93
C GLU A 666 -33.40 32.90 -44.45
N LEU A 667 -32.46 32.69 -43.53
CA LEU A 667 -32.74 32.72 -42.09
C LEU A 667 -33.01 34.13 -41.57
N LEU A 668 -32.39 35.17 -42.15
CA LEU A 668 -32.72 36.56 -41.83
C LEU A 668 -34.17 36.91 -42.16
N LYS A 669 -34.77 36.23 -43.15
CA LYS A 669 -36.17 36.45 -43.56
C LYS A 669 -37.14 35.57 -42.78
N ASN A 670 -36.76 34.31 -42.54
CA ASN A 670 -37.69 33.25 -42.14
C ASN A 670 -37.48 32.67 -40.73
N CYS A 671 -36.49 33.16 -39.97
CA CYS A 671 -36.21 32.67 -38.61
C CYS A 671 -36.02 33.83 -37.64
N ASP A 672 -37.03 34.07 -36.79
CA ASP A 672 -37.02 35.16 -35.81
C ASP A 672 -35.83 35.06 -34.85
N THR A 673 -35.54 33.87 -34.32
CA THR A 673 -34.40 33.62 -33.43
C THR A 673 -33.07 33.99 -34.09
N TYR A 674 -32.88 33.64 -35.37
CA TYR A 674 -31.68 34.02 -36.11
C TYR A 674 -31.60 35.53 -36.34
N TYR A 675 -32.73 36.15 -36.70
CA TYR A 675 -32.82 37.59 -36.89
C TYR A 675 -32.49 38.36 -35.60
N GLU A 676 -32.96 37.92 -34.44
CA GLU A 676 -32.62 38.53 -33.15
C GLU A 676 -31.13 38.43 -32.82
N ILE A 677 -30.53 37.25 -33.01
CA ILE A 677 -29.08 37.05 -32.83
C ILE A 677 -28.31 37.97 -33.80
N ALA A 678 -28.72 38.01 -35.07
CA ALA A 678 -28.10 38.87 -36.08
C ALA A 678 -28.24 40.35 -35.75
N LYS A 679 -29.41 40.80 -35.33
CA LYS A 679 -29.68 42.18 -34.93
C LYS A 679 -28.83 42.62 -33.74
N SER A 680 -28.53 41.71 -32.82
CA SER A 680 -27.69 42.00 -31.66
C SER A 680 -26.19 42.15 -31.99
N GLN A 681 -25.74 41.66 -33.15
CA GLN A 681 -24.31 41.58 -33.50
C GLN A 681 -23.92 42.33 -34.77
N LEU A 682 -24.84 42.51 -35.72
CA LEU A 682 -24.60 43.18 -37.00
C LEU A 682 -25.08 44.63 -36.96
N SER A 683 -24.43 45.49 -37.75
CA SER A 683 -24.85 46.88 -37.91
C SER A 683 -26.13 46.98 -38.78
N GLU A 684 -26.87 48.10 -38.66
CA GLU A 684 -28.07 48.34 -39.48
C GLU A 684 -27.80 48.31 -40.99
N LYS A 685 -26.58 48.67 -41.43
CA LYS A 685 -26.17 48.58 -42.84
C LYS A 685 -26.02 47.13 -43.30
N GLU A 686 -25.46 46.26 -42.46
CA GLU A 686 -25.29 44.83 -42.76
C GLU A 686 -26.63 44.09 -42.74
N LEU A 687 -27.53 44.47 -41.84
CA LEU A 687 -28.91 43.96 -41.80
C LEU A 687 -29.75 44.45 -43.02
N GLY A 688 -29.52 45.69 -43.47
CA GLY A 688 -30.27 46.34 -44.54
C GLY A 688 -29.87 45.93 -45.97
N GLN A 689 -28.62 45.48 -46.20
CA GLN A 689 -28.17 45.02 -47.53
C GLN A 689 -28.93 43.80 -48.05
N VAL A 690 -29.50 42.98 -47.16
CA VAL A 690 -30.26 41.76 -47.52
C VAL A 690 -31.72 42.08 -47.89
N ARG A 691 -32.33 43.12 -47.29
CA ARG A 691 -33.69 43.56 -47.64
C ARG A 691 -33.77 44.37 -48.95
N ARG A 692 -32.67 44.99 -49.40
CA ARG A 692 -32.65 45.85 -50.59
C ARG A 692 -32.46 45.13 -51.93
N LYS A 693 -31.98 43.88 -51.92
CA LYS A 693 -31.72 43.07 -53.13
C LYS A 693 -32.98 42.63 -53.90
N GLU A 694 -34.18 43.01 -53.46
CA GLU A 694 -35.47 42.68 -54.11
C GLU A 694 -36.28 43.92 -54.55
N GLU A 695 -35.76 45.14 -54.37
CA GLU A 695 -36.37 46.36 -54.96
C GLU A 695 -35.72 46.77 -56.31
N ASP A 696 -34.69 46.05 -56.75
CA ASP A 696 -34.07 46.10 -58.10
C ASP A 696 -34.20 44.74 -58.77
#